data_AF-A0A927APS0-F1
#
_entry.id   AF-A0A927APS0-F1
#
_cell.length_a   1.000
_cell.length_b   1.000
_cell.length_c   1.000
_cell.angle_alpha   90.00
_cell.angle_beta   90.00
_cell.angle_gamma   90.00
#
_symmetry.space_group_name_H-M   'P 1'
#
loop_
_entity.id
_entity.type
_entity.pdbx_description
1 polymer ?
#
loop_
_entity_poly.entity_id
_entity_poly.type
_entity_poly.pdbx_seq_one_letter_code
_entity_poly.pdbx_strand_id
1 'polypeptide(L)'
;MCRNFNIFLSPVKIEHFFFVKDPATGQYKFRPRSVIAANLRDRITYATAVAEDCSKKSTKAGYDAAGMAIGTISFKNILEGLEGANNAQNSEFTPAEVAELTAKIHREALTAVKVSRDGGDLLKTWDTLLDRVHLEDTELLVNWETHVRQASQGDMYSETNAHPHREQLTRDTVRIYHLAPEGMLGSSDRPRHHASESLFYDTHNGDINDAARYKRFLIYEGFNFTSNSDSCVEPALKRFLWQHLQADSLAGALYRLAYTDPDYLDRNTAAIDSSGHIGGYNLGTEWAHQTLDVVLQGDKIAFLKDGQPIQTFTQQGFLRDDELSSADEKISELLALADTLARANVTELTLITALVARILEYSNPKNKFTFQSFTPLGQPQPGFLGGGTYAMVRGGTERGGEEGGEIIFYLPKPYDIRNYNRTAFLSASEENALKEQVALLDANAIADGKFEVARRSAQEMSFLSELKATAYITEGVAPIYDVLPGELVEVNADGKVRLFNIYRGEEIPLVSIERRSETVENDDRARYERLAPLKVFKIEYRDLENNPVPCPYNKYGEEIIAIQPLALRKNTEKLFEVTAEGKTKLREGATGIGLLMGTDDEQLRRDRIKKLQQIVTGAAGTSFLINTIAGNLARKLCLNTLPIVNLDGFTGSDTIPPSIGANTLFIANSNSGGTSDTIKLTHELASLQSVVPRIEAETKRRDPKLAEVIVAKSRLEELENLLQPDTERHNLPPHLQAFIAEKTPWIYVVTNIEASALGNIGRGLDVAIQPAAGAGITNLPEEECVGSTFAAMASLQWQLALHTYLGEVRGDISAEYAEQIYRELSRLPEVTEQIVSDPELTAEIQKMCDELVGGNFDFVYTGYLDGVPEEQAHKAAEMIQEMFAGWHFFQFQHGKYAHMKRRTRHTLGSILGHNVPPPSWPFFNARAIKSASEIGPRVATSFFIAHESDKETLQNIPDYAPDFVFTYPADSIVLYPFQAIIISHLISYFWGLRKKEIAKQIESWNQPFVDILLKIEARATEMPGMLRSAVESHAQTVLTEFFKMCETTHYFDRIEGQRKTAILNGLSLLAGEFPGYQSTYRAGGFLNGEPEVIPLWEHRRPIEALSDRAFLSVFKDIALELSNGEQAKQLGDRFLVDEKGMTVLNRVEVPRPHNRNRTVYECDYLIEYEGLGTFYDVEPVHPPKIAKAKKGWL
;
A
#
# COMPACT_ATOMS: atom_id res chain seq x y z
N MET A 1 -16.30 -14.88 -0.30
CA MET A 1 -15.17 -15.77 0.03
C MET A 1 -15.52 -16.89 1.01
N CYS A 2 -16.14 -16.63 2.17
CA CYS A 2 -16.53 -17.69 3.13
C CYS A 2 -17.47 -18.80 2.57
N ARG A 3 -18.12 -18.58 1.42
CA ARG A 3 -18.92 -19.60 0.73
C ARG A 3 -18.07 -20.74 0.12
N ASN A 4 -16.77 -20.54 -0.08
CA ASN A 4 -15.85 -21.57 -0.58
C ASN A 4 -15.20 -22.41 0.53
N PHE A 5 -15.35 -22.07 1.83
CA PHE A 5 -14.88 -22.96 2.92
C PHE A 5 -15.73 -24.23 3.07
N ASN A 6 -16.95 -24.21 2.52
CA ASN A 6 -17.72 -25.43 2.31
C ASN A 6 -16.92 -26.45 1.48
N ILE A 7 -15.92 -26.06 0.69
CA ILE A 7 -15.08 -26.98 -0.09
C ILE A 7 -14.25 -27.92 0.80
N PHE A 8 -13.78 -27.47 1.97
CA PHE A 8 -13.13 -28.36 2.94
C PHE A 8 -14.12 -29.41 3.49
N LEU A 9 -15.43 -29.10 3.49
CA LEU A 9 -16.51 -29.91 4.07
C LEU A 9 -17.54 -30.44 3.05
N SER A 10 -17.31 -30.31 1.75
CA SER A 10 -18.24 -30.63 0.66
C SER A 10 -17.47 -31.33 -0.45
N PRO A 11 -18.00 -32.40 -1.10
CA PRO A 11 -19.40 -32.83 -1.21
C PRO A 11 -19.81 -33.98 -0.27
N VAL A 12 -18.90 -34.42 0.60
CA VAL A 12 -19.11 -35.58 1.48
C VAL A 12 -19.39 -35.10 2.89
N LYS A 13 -20.53 -35.48 3.46
CA LYS A 13 -20.90 -35.14 4.84
C LYS A 13 -19.82 -35.63 5.82
N ILE A 14 -19.51 -34.83 6.86
CA ILE A 14 -18.54 -35.17 7.93
C ILE A 14 -18.75 -36.60 8.47
N GLU A 15 -20.01 -37.03 8.59
CA GLU A 15 -20.37 -38.40 9.01
C GLU A 15 -19.69 -39.48 8.14
N HIS A 16 -19.62 -39.33 6.83
CA HIS A 16 -18.97 -40.30 5.92
C HIS A 16 -17.44 -40.18 5.93
N PHE A 17 -16.94 -39.08 6.48
CA PHE A 17 -15.52 -38.81 6.57
C PHE A 17 -14.87 -39.61 7.70
N PHE A 18 -15.54 -39.69 8.85
CA PHE A 18 -15.04 -40.38 10.04
C PHE A 18 -15.69 -41.75 10.24
N PHE A 19 -16.86 -42.01 9.65
CA PHE A 19 -17.64 -43.22 9.90
C PHE A 19 -18.03 -43.97 8.62
N VAL A 20 -18.16 -45.30 8.73
CA VAL A 20 -18.76 -46.20 7.73
C VAL A 20 -20.06 -46.75 8.30
N LYS A 21 -21.16 -46.59 7.56
CA LYS A 21 -22.45 -47.16 7.97
C LYS A 21 -22.53 -48.64 7.56
N ASP A 22 -22.84 -49.51 8.51
CA ASP A 22 -23.18 -50.90 8.23
C ASP A 22 -24.59 -50.95 7.61
N PRO A 23 -24.73 -51.45 6.37
CA PRO A 23 -26.02 -51.47 5.69
C PRO A 23 -27.02 -52.46 6.30
N ALA A 24 -26.56 -53.47 7.06
CA ALA A 24 -27.44 -54.48 7.67
C ALA A 24 -27.99 -54.03 9.02
N THR A 25 -27.18 -53.36 9.84
CA THR A 25 -27.59 -52.92 11.20
C THR A 25 -27.98 -51.45 11.27
N GLY A 26 -27.60 -50.65 10.26
CA GLY A 26 -27.80 -49.19 10.25
C GLY A 26 -26.89 -48.42 11.22
N GLN A 27 -26.03 -49.13 11.95
CA GLN A 27 -25.04 -48.59 12.87
C GLN A 27 -23.80 -48.11 12.12
N TYR A 28 -22.98 -47.29 12.78
CA TYR A 28 -21.79 -46.70 12.21
C TYR A 28 -20.52 -47.23 12.88
N LYS A 29 -19.44 -47.42 12.13
CA LYS A 29 -18.12 -47.79 12.64
C LYS A 29 -17.12 -46.72 12.25
N PHE A 30 -16.11 -46.47 13.09
CA PHE A 30 -15.02 -45.58 12.71
C PHE A 30 -14.31 -46.10 11.45
N ARG A 31 -13.98 -45.18 10.54
CA ARG A 31 -13.03 -45.44 9.47
C ARG A 31 -11.64 -45.65 10.08
N PRO A 32 -10.77 -46.45 9.45
CA PRO A 32 -9.40 -46.60 9.92
C PRO A 32 -8.69 -45.25 10.02
N ARG A 33 -7.90 -45.04 11.09
CA ARG A 33 -7.17 -43.79 11.35
C ARG A 33 -6.32 -43.33 10.17
N SER A 34 -5.64 -44.26 9.51
CA SER A 34 -4.82 -43.98 8.32
C SER A 34 -5.65 -43.39 7.17
N VAL A 35 -6.87 -43.90 6.96
CA VAL A 35 -7.78 -43.45 5.90
C VAL A 35 -8.38 -42.07 6.24
N ILE A 36 -8.74 -41.84 7.50
CA ILE A 36 -9.21 -40.52 7.97
C ILE A 36 -8.09 -39.49 7.81
N ALA A 37 -6.85 -39.86 8.18
CA ALA A 37 -5.68 -38.99 8.09
C ALA A 37 -5.30 -38.62 6.67
N ALA A 38 -5.28 -39.59 5.76
CA ALA A 38 -5.00 -39.34 4.36
C ALA A 38 -6.05 -38.38 3.75
N ASN A 39 -7.35 -38.68 3.93
CA ASN A 39 -8.39 -37.80 3.41
C ASN A 39 -8.36 -36.38 4.00
N LEU A 40 -7.94 -36.21 5.27
CA LEU A 40 -7.91 -34.89 5.92
C LEU A 40 -6.73 -34.06 5.41
N ARG A 41 -5.58 -34.70 5.21
CA ARG A 41 -4.43 -34.09 4.53
C ARG A 41 -4.80 -33.64 3.12
N ASP A 42 -5.42 -34.51 2.31
CA ASP A 42 -5.83 -34.18 0.94
C ASP A 42 -6.73 -32.93 0.89
N ARG A 43 -7.68 -32.83 1.82
CA ARG A 43 -8.60 -31.69 1.89
C ARG A 43 -7.93 -30.41 2.37
N ILE A 44 -6.98 -30.52 3.30
CA ILE A 44 -6.15 -29.38 3.73
C ILE A 44 -5.38 -28.89 2.51
N THR A 45 -4.66 -29.78 1.83
CA THR A 45 -3.88 -29.46 0.63
C THR A 45 -4.75 -28.83 -0.46
N TYR A 46 -5.92 -29.39 -0.76
CA TYR A 46 -6.83 -28.83 -1.76
C TYR A 46 -7.38 -27.46 -1.36
N ALA A 47 -7.78 -27.28 -0.10
CA ALA A 47 -8.31 -26.00 0.37
C ALA A 47 -7.22 -24.91 0.44
N THR A 48 -5.98 -25.28 0.80
CA THR A 48 -4.80 -24.40 0.71
C THR A 48 -4.52 -24.01 -0.74
N ALA A 49 -4.50 -24.96 -1.68
CA ALA A 49 -4.28 -24.68 -3.11
C ALA A 49 -5.39 -23.78 -3.70
N VAL A 50 -6.65 -23.95 -3.31
CA VAL A 50 -7.76 -23.07 -3.71
C VAL A 50 -7.62 -21.67 -3.11
N ALA A 51 -7.17 -21.55 -1.86
CA ALA A 51 -6.88 -20.26 -1.24
C ALA A 51 -5.74 -19.53 -1.96
N GLU A 52 -4.69 -20.26 -2.34
CA GLU A 52 -3.56 -19.76 -3.14
C GLU A 52 -3.97 -19.34 -4.57
N ASP A 53 -4.85 -20.09 -5.26
CA ASP A 53 -5.34 -19.65 -6.59
C ASP A 53 -6.26 -18.41 -6.51
N CYS A 54 -6.99 -18.26 -5.41
CA CYS A 54 -7.79 -17.05 -5.19
C CYS A 54 -6.95 -15.84 -4.77
N SER A 55 -5.82 -16.03 -4.07
CA SER A 55 -4.88 -14.95 -3.72
C SER A 55 -4.24 -14.32 -4.96
N LYS A 56 -3.99 -15.12 -6.00
CA LYS A 56 -3.47 -14.65 -7.30
C LYS A 56 -4.41 -13.69 -8.07
N LYS A 57 -5.67 -13.53 -7.65
CA LYS A 57 -6.71 -12.75 -8.36
C LYS A 57 -7.26 -11.56 -7.56
N SER A 58 -6.76 -11.29 -6.35
CA SER A 58 -7.26 -10.24 -5.44
C SER A 58 -6.22 -9.89 -4.35
N THR A 59 -6.49 -8.98 -3.40
CA THR A 59 -5.50 -8.55 -2.39
C THR A 59 -5.03 -9.67 -1.47
N LYS A 60 -3.73 -9.97 -1.59
CA LYS A 60 -2.89 -11.01 -0.95
C LYS A 60 -3.23 -11.32 0.52
N ALA A 61 -3.32 -10.30 1.39
CA ALA A 61 -3.43 -10.45 2.84
C ALA A 61 -4.66 -11.24 3.35
N GLY A 62 -5.82 -11.12 2.70
CA GLY A 62 -7.04 -11.81 3.13
C GLY A 62 -7.06 -13.30 2.80
N TYR A 63 -6.25 -13.74 1.83
CA TYR A 63 -6.20 -15.13 1.37
C TYR A 63 -5.10 -15.92 2.08
N ASP A 64 -3.97 -15.29 2.39
CA ASP A 64 -2.90 -15.93 3.16
C ASP A 64 -3.38 -16.29 4.57
N ALA A 65 -4.16 -15.40 5.21
CA ALA A 65 -4.82 -15.69 6.49
C ALA A 65 -5.78 -16.90 6.41
N ALA A 66 -6.47 -17.09 5.27
CA ALA A 66 -7.36 -18.23 5.06
C ALA A 66 -6.59 -19.55 4.79
N GLY A 67 -5.44 -19.49 4.11
CA GLY A 67 -4.55 -20.65 3.94
C GLY A 67 -3.94 -21.12 5.27
N MET A 68 -3.51 -20.17 6.11
CA MET A 68 -3.04 -20.43 7.47
C MET A 68 -4.12 -21.02 8.36
N ALA A 69 -5.36 -20.53 8.21
CA ALA A 69 -6.52 -21.00 8.96
C ALA A 69 -6.80 -22.50 8.85
N ILE A 70 -6.54 -23.05 7.66
CA ILE A 70 -6.80 -24.45 7.37
C ILE A 70 -5.69 -25.30 7.99
N GLY A 71 -4.46 -24.79 8.04
CA GLY A 71 -3.31 -25.44 8.68
C GLY A 71 -3.38 -25.54 10.20
N THR A 72 -4.14 -24.66 10.87
CA THR A 72 -4.26 -24.63 12.34
C THR A 72 -5.33 -25.58 12.90
N ILE A 73 -6.09 -26.28 12.05
CA ILE A 73 -7.05 -27.30 12.49
C ILE A 73 -6.29 -28.50 13.07
N SER A 74 -6.26 -28.63 14.40
CA SER A 74 -5.52 -29.70 15.08
C SER A 74 -6.06 -31.10 14.73
N PHE A 75 -5.38 -31.73 13.78
CA PHE A 75 -5.64 -33.11 13.37
C PHE A 75 -5.48 -34.09 14.54
N LYS A 76 -4.53 -33.81 15.43
CA LYS A 76 -4.26 -34.58 16.64
C LYS A 76 -5.45 -34.55 17.60
N ASN A 77 -6.00 -33.37 17.91
CA ASN A 77 -7.10 -33.24 18.86
C ASN A 77 -8.40 -33.86 18.33
N ILE A 78 -8.67 -33.70 17.03
CA ILE A 78 -9.80 -34.35 16.37
C ILE A 78 -9.65 -35.87 16.47
N LEU A 79 -8.48 -36.43 16.15
CA LEU A 79 -8.26 -37.88 16.25
C LEU A 79 -8.29 -38.39 17.70
N GLU A 80 -7.66 -37.70 18.64
CA GLU A 80 -7.65 -38.08 20.06
C GLU A 80 -9.05 -38.01 20.67
N GLY A 81 -9.85 -37.02 20.30
CA GLY A 81 -11.25 -36.91 20.68
C GLY A 81 -12.12 -38.06 20.13
N LEU A 82 -11.80 -38.55 18.92
CA LEU A 82 -12.46 -39.71 18.32
C LEU A 82 -11.98 -41.04 18.94
N GLU A 83 -10.69 -41.15 19.27
CA GLU A 83 -10.11 -42.32 19.94
C GLU A 83 -10.62 -42.47 21.37
N GLY A 84 -10.79 -41.36 22.09
CA GLY A 84 -11.43 -41.36 23.41
C GLY A 84 -12.88 -41.87 23.37
N ALA A 85 -13.61 -41.61 22.27
CA ALA A 85 -14.95 -42.14 22.05
C ALA A 85 -14.95 -43.62 21.64
N ASN A 86 -13.94 -44.07 20.87
CA ASN A 86 -13.82 -45.46 20.40
C ASN A 86 -13.34 -46.43 21.50
N ASN A 87 -12.50 -45.97 22.43
CA ASN A 87 -11.99 -46.79 23.53
C ASN A 87 -13.00 -46.99 24.67
N ALA A 88 -14.07 -46.18 24.71
CA ALA A 88 -15.11 -46.27 25.74
C ALA A 88 -16.17 -47.35 25.46
N GLN A 89 -16.35 -47.77 24.20
CA GLN A 89 -17.36 -48.78 23.83
C GLN A 89 -16.87 -49.62 22.65
N ASN A 90 -16.79 -50.94 22.85
CA ASN A 90 -16.53 -51.88 21.76
C ASN A 90 -17.69 -51.86 20.75
N SER A 91 -17.42 -51.24 19.61
CA SER A 91 -18.02 -51.42 18.29
C SER A 91 -19.50 -51.06 18.11
N GLU A 92 -19.72 -50.10 17.21
CA GLU A 92 -20.99 -49.63 16.63
C GLU A 92 -21.62 -48.41 17.33
N PHE A 93 -21.67 -47.29 16.60
CA PHE A 93 -22.29 -46.02 16.99
C PHE A 93 -23.68 -45.88 16.38
N THR A 94 -24.63 -45.44 17.18
CA THR A 94 -25.95 -45.07 16.72
C THR A 94 -25.89 -43.79 15.87
N PRO A 95 -26.88 -43.54 15.00
CA PRO A 95 -26.96 -42.28 14.26
C PRO A 95 -26.94 -41.02 15.14
N ALA A 96 -27.46 -41.12 16.37
CA ALA A 96 -27.47 -40.00 17.32
C ALA A 96 -26.07 -39.71 17.88
N GLU A 97 -25.30 -40.74 18.24
CA GLU A 97 -23.91 -40.60 18.71
C GLU A 97 -22.99 -40.09 17.60
N VAL A 98 -23.19 -40.54 16.36
CA VAL A 98 -22.48 -39.99 15.19
C VAL A 98 -22.82 -38.53 14.96
N ALA A 99 -24.09 -38.13 15.11
CA ALA A 99 -24.49 -36.73 14.97
C ALA A 99 -23.86 -35.85 16.06
N GLU A 100 -23.77 -36.35 17.30
CA GLU A 100 -23.12 -35.65 18.41
C GLU A 100 -21.61 -35.50 18.20
N LEU A 101 -20.92 -36.58 17.83
CA LEU A 101 -19.49 -36.56 17.51
C LEU A 101 -19.20 -35.65 16.30
N THR A 102 -20.02 -35.74 15.26
CA THR A 102 -19.95 -34.87 14.07
C THR A 102 -20.13 -33.40 14.45
N ALA A 103 -21.09 -33.08 15.33
CA ALA A 103 -21.31 -31.72 15.82
C ALA A 103 -20.15 -31.22 16.71
N LYS A 104 -19.48 -32.11 17.44
CA LYS A 104 -18.27 -31.78 18.22
C LYS A 104 -17.08 -31.45 17.30
N ILE A 105 -16.77 -32.31 16.33
CA ILE A 105 -15.72 -32.08 15.33
C ILE A 105 -15.99 -30.79 14.55
N HIS A 106 -17.24 -30.57 14.14
CA HIS A 106 -17.64 -29.37 13.41
C HIS A 106 -17.47 -28.10 14.25
N ARG A 107 -17.74 -28.15 15.57
CA ARG A 107 -17.47 -27.03 16.48
C ARG A 107 -15.97 -26.74 16.60
N GLU A 108 -15.15 -27.76 16.81
CA GLU A 108 -13.68 -27.60 16.93
C GLU A 108 -13.06 -27.03 15.65
N ALA A 109 -13.46 -27.54 14.47
CA ALA A 109 -13.01 -27.02 13.18
C ALA A 109 -13.49 -25.58 12.92
N LEU A 110 -14.75 -25.25 13.26
CA LEU A 110 -15.27 -23.89 13.13
C LEU A 110 -14.54 -22.90 14.03
N THR A 111 -14.13 -23.29 15.24
CA THR A 111 -13.39 -22.41 16.15
C THR A 111 -12.01 -22.06 15.59
N ALA A 112 -11.26 -23.04 15.07
CA ALA A 112 -9.95 -22.79 14.44
C ALA A 112 -10.05 -21.90 13.19
N VAL A 113 -11.07 -22.13 12.35
CA VAL A 113 -11.36 -21.30 11.17
C VAL A 113 -11.71 -19.87 11.56
N LYS A 114 -12.43 -19.68 12.66
CA LYS A 114 -12.85 -18.37 13.15
C LYS A 114 -11.69 -17.54 13.70
N VAL A 115 -10.85 -18.15 14.55
CA VAL A 115 -9.60 -17.55 15.07
C VAL A 115 -8.73 -17.03 13.91
N SER A 116 -8.73 -17.75 12.81
CA SER A 116 -7.90 -17.45 11.65
C SER A 116 -8.51 -16.44 10.68
N ARG A 117 -9.84 -16.40 10.59
CA ARG A 117 -10.57 -15.33 9.87
C ARG A 117 -10.41 -13.98 10.58
N ASP A 118 -10.38 -13.98 11.90
CA ASP A 118 -10.35 -12.76 12.72
C ASP A 118 -8.94 -12.16 12.79
N GLY A 119 -7.89 -12.89 12.41
CA GLY A 119 -6.51 -12.40 12.42
C GLY A 119 -6.08 -11.49 11.27
N GLY A 120 -6.96 -11.09 10.35
CA GLY A 120 -6.67 -10.01 9.39
C GLY A 120 -6.61 -8.61 10.02
N ASP A 121 -7.09 -8.44 11.26
CA ASP A 121 -7.15 -7.16 12.00
C ASP A 121 -6.34 -7.16 13.32
N LEU A 122 -5.43 -8.13 13.51
CA LEU A 122 -4.79 -8.39 14.81
C LEU A 122 -3.35 -7.90 14.96
N LEU A 123 -3.17 -6.59 14.83
CA LEU A 123 -2.01 -5.91 15.43
C LEU A 123 -2.22 -5.61 16.93
N LYS A 124 -3.48 -5.55 17.39
CA LYS A 124 -3.88 -5.09 18.74
C LYS A 124 -4.41 -6.16 19.77
N THR A 125 -4.40 -7.49 19.50
CA THR A 125 -4.81 -8.57 20.49
C THR A 125 -3.70 -9.61 20.69
N TRP A 126 -2.47 -9.24 20.36
CA TRP A 126 -1.38 -10.19 20.18
C TRP A 126 -1.12 -11.06 21.41
N ASP A 127 -1.01 -10.38 22.55
CA ASP A 127 -0.75 -10.99 23.85
C ASP A 127 -1.91 -11.86 24.32
N THR A 128 -3.14 -11.47 23.96
CA THR A 128 -4.33 -12.22 24.33
C THR A 128 -4.43 -13.51 23.54
N LEU A 129 -4.14 -13.56 22.22
CA LEU A 129 -4.21 -14.79 21.43
C LEU A 129 -3.16 -15.86 21.85
N LEU A 130 -2.03 -15.41 22.40
CA LEU A 130 -0.93 -16.23 22.92
C LEU A 130 -1.33 -17.03 24.17
N ASP A 131 -2.02 -16.37 25.11
CA ASP A 131 -2.57 -16.99 26.32
C ASP A 131 -3.69 -18.01 26.02
N ARG A 132 -4.18 -18.02 24.77
CA ARG A 132 -5.53 -18.48 24.42
C ARG A 132 -5.66 -19.75 23.65
N VAL A 133 -4.69 -19.99 22.80
CA VAL A 133 -4.71 -21.15 21.93
C VAL A 133 -3.67 -22.17 22.42
N HIS A 134 -3.00 -21.88 23.54
CA HIS A 134 -1.78 -22.56 24.00
C HIS A 134 -0.90 -22.92 22.79
N LEU A 135 -0.74 -21.95 21.89
CA LEU A 135 0.12 -22.10 20.74
C LEU A 135 1.55 -22.11 21.27
N GLU A 136 2.03 -23.31 21.58
CA GLU A 136 3.44 -23.56 21.93
C GLU A 136 4.35 -23.19 20.75
N ASP A 137 3.76 -23.05 19.56
CA ASP A 137 4.42 -22.62 18.33
C ASP A 137 4.59 -21.09 18.30
N THR A 138 5.58 -20.62 19.07
CA THR A 138 6.07 -19.22 19.16
C THR A 138 6.37 -18.63 17.79
N GLU A 139 6.58 -19.52 16.84
CA GLU A 139 6.88 -19.28 15.46
C GLU A 139 5.66 -18.82 14.65
N LEU A 140 4.54 -19.55 14.67
CA LEU A 140 3.25 -19.16 14.05
C LEU A 140 2.84 -17.75 14.48
N LEU A 141 3.20 -17.43 15.71
CA LEU A 141 2.90 -16.18 16.34
C LEU A 141 3.66 -15.02 15.62
N VAL A 142 4.99 -15.01 15.61
CA VAL A 142 5.79 -13.92 15.01
C VAL A 142 5.35 -13.56 13.57
N ASN A 143 4.76 -14.50 12.85
CA ASN A 143 4.40 -14.46 11.43
C ASN A 143 3.17 -13.67 11.13
N TRP A 144 2.19 -13.90 11.99
CA TRP A 144 0.86 -13.38 11.85
C TRP A 144 0.92 -11.90 12.20
N GLU A 145 1.64 -11.57 13.27
CA GLU A 145 1.98 -10.20 13.64
C GLU A 145 2.72 -9.48 12.50
N THR A 146 3.74 -10.11 11.90
CA THR A 146 4.50 -9.50 10.80
C THR A 146 3.64 -9.24 9.55
N HIS A 147 2.72 -10.14 9.22
CA HIS A 147 1.85 -9.99 8.05
C HIS A 147 0.70 -9.01 8.23
N VAL A 148 0.18 -8.88 9.44
CA VAL A 148 -0.84 -7.87 9.76
C VAL A 148 -0.20 -6.47 9.80
N ARG A 149 1.05 -6.35 10.26
CA ARG A 149 1.87 -5.11 10.21
C ARG A 149 2.24 -4.69 8.79
N GLN A 150 2.56 -5.65 7.91
CA GLN A 150 2.79 -5.38 6.48
C GLN A 150 1.55 -4.85 5.75
N ALA A 151 0.33 -5.12 6.24
CA ALA A 151 -0.91 -4.60 5.66
C ALA A 151 -1.25 -3.14 6.08
N SER A 152 -0.53 -2.57 7.06
CA SER A 152 -0.63 -1.18 7.53
C SER A 152 0.61 -0.38 7.13
N GLN A 153 0.76 -0.08 5.83
CA GLN A 153 2.02 0.35 5.20
C GLN A 153 2.53 1.77 5.55
N GLY A 154 1.92 2.51 6.47
CA GLY A 154 2.25 3.92 6.72
C GLY A 154 3.49 4.21 7.58
N ASP A 155 4.15 3.19 8.14
CA ASP A 155 5.20 3.43 9.14
C ASP A 155 6.37 2.44 9.04
N MET A 156 6.70 1.91 7.86
CA MET A 156 7.66 0.81 7.71
C MET A 156 9.12 1.10 8.12
N TYR A 157 9.48 2.33 8.52
CA TYR A 157 10.89 2.73 8.65
C TYR A 157 11.24 3.55 9.91
N SER A 158 10.38 3.59 10.92
CA SER A 158 10.86 3.81 12.28
C SER A 158 11.75 2.61 12.69
N GLU A 159 12.75 2.82 13.56
CA GLU A 159 13.58 1.72 14.14
C GLU A 159 12.74 0.55 14.68
N THR A 160 11.46 0.79 14.95
CA THR A 160 10.46 -0.16 15.43
C THR A 160 9.76 -1.02 14.37
N ASN A 161 9.73 -0.65 13.08
CA ASN A 161 8.90 -1.32 12.05
C ASN A 161 9.65 -2.00 10.90
N ALA A 162 10.95 -1.71 10.70
CA ALA A 162 11.81 -2.57 9.89
C ALA A 162 12.09 -3.85 10.69
N HIS A 163 11.21 -4.85 10.65
CA HIS A 163 11.46 -6.15 11.26
C HIS A 163 12.28 -7.01 10.29
N PRO A 164 13.62 -7.09 10.42
CA PRO A 164 14.40 -8.01 9.62
C PRO A 164 13.92 -9.44 9.88
N HIS A 165 13.58 -10.16 8.83
CA HIS A 165 13.32 -11.58 8.90
C HIS A 165 14.61 -12.31 9.19
N ARG A 166 14.54 -13.26 10.12
CA ARG A 166 15.65 -14.07 10.59
C ARG A 166 15.38 -15.51 10.23
N GLU A 167 16.36 -16.22 9.69
CA GLU A 167 16.21 -17.64 9.47
C GLU A 167 16.30 -18.42 10.79
N GLN A 168 15.51 -19.48 10.93
CA GLN A 168 15.60 -20.40 12.06
C GLN A 168 15.91 -21.80 11.56
N LEU A 169 16.95 -22.42 12.11
CA LEU A 169 17.33 -23.81 11.80
C LEU A 169 17.01 -24.68 13.02
N THR A 170 16.15 -25.69 12.86
CA THR A 170 15.68 -26.57 13.95
C THR A 170 16.64 -27.69 14.29
N ARG A 171 17.54 -28.05 13.36
CA ARG A 171 18.45 -29.19 13.51
C ARG A 171 19.80 -28.76 14.09
N ASP A 172 20.32 -29.58 14.99
CA ASP A 172 21.70 -29.49 15.48
C ASP A 172 22.74 -29.86 14.40
N THR A 173 22.27 -30.45 13.30
CA THR A 173 23.08 -30.84 12.16
C THR A 173 22.48 -30.32 10.86
N VAL A 174 23.35 -29.80 9.99
CA VAL A 174 23.02 -29.37 8.63
C VAL A 174 23.36 -30.51 7.68
N ARG A 175 22.41 -30.90 6.84
CA ARG A 175 22.67 -31.85 5.77
C ARG A 175 23.35 -31.13 4.61
N ILE A 176 24.55 -31.58 4.25
CA ILE A 176 25.33 -31.08 3.13
C ILE A 176 25.21 -32.07 1.97
N TYR A 177 24.76 -31.59 0.81
CA TYR A 177 24.64 -32.39 -0.40
C TYR A 177 25.90 -32.33 -1.25
N HIS A 178 26.38 -33.49 -1.68
CA HIS A 178 27.57 -33.64 -2.53
C HIS A 178 27.17 -34.17 -3.88
N LEU A 179 27.54 -33.50 -4.97
CA LEU A 179 27.30 -33.99 -6.32
C LEU A 179 28.55 -34.71 -6.82
N ALA A 180 28.45 -36.02 -7.06
CA ALA A 180 29.53 -36.79 -7.65
C ALA A 180 29.65 -36.49 -9.16
N PRO A 181 30.84 -36.66 -9.79
CA PRO A 181 31.03 -36.46 -11.23
C PRO A 181 30.08 -37.28 -12.11
N GLU A 182 29.60 -38.42 -11.60
CA GLU A 182 28.64 -39.30 -12.28
C GLU A 182 27.18 -38.81 -12.16
N GLY A 183 26.95 -37.62 -11.57
CA GLY A 183 25.62 -37.03 -11.36
C GLY A 183 24.86 -37.57 -10.15
N MET A 184 25.50 -38.41 -9.33
CA MET A 184 24.88 -38.95 -8.12
C MET A 184 24.94 -37.95 -6.95
N LEU A 185 23.79 -37.64 -6.38
CA LEU A 185 23.69 -36.78 -5.20
C LEU A 185 23.85 -37.60 -3.91
N GLY A 186 24.98 -37.42 -3.23
CA GLY A 186 25.21 -37.91 -1.87
C GLY A 186 24.84 -36.85 -0.83
N SER A 187 24.80 -37.23 0.45
CA SER A 187 24.69 -36.26 1.54
C SER A 187 25.51 -36.67 2.77
N SER A 188 25.92 -35.68 3.56
CA SER A 188 26.60 -35.85 4.84
C SER A 188 26.02 -34.88 5.86
N ASP A 189 25.86 -35.30 7.10
CA ASP A 189 25.43 -34.39 8.17
C ASP A 189 26.64 -33.71 8.83
N ARG A 190 26.60 -32.39 8.98
CA ARG A 190 27.61 -31.60 9.69
C ARG A 190 27.02 -30.95 10.94
N PRO A 191 27.76 -30.87 12.06
CA PRO A 191 27.31 -30.12 13.23
C PRO A 191 27.06 -28.65 12.89
N ARG A 192 26.06 -28.05 13.53
CA ARG A 192 25.79 -26.62 13.44
C ARG A 192 26.98 -25.82 14.01
N HIS A 193 27.65 -25.04 13.16
CA HIS A 193 28.85 -24.27 13.54
C HIS A 193 28.59 -23.00 14.38
N HIS A 194 27.35 -22.48 14.39
CA HIS A 194 26.97 -21.28 15.15
C HIS A 194 25.86 -21.59 16.15
N ALA A 195 26.19 -21.54 17.44
CA ALA A 195 25.25 -21.74 18.53
C ALA A 195 24.22 -20.59 18.55
N SER A 196 22.93 -20.96 18.53
CA SER A 196 21.74 -20.12 18.77
C SER A 196 21.41 -18.91 17.88
N GLU A 197 22.33 -18.25 17.17
CA GLU A 197 22.01 -16.99 16.46
C GLU A 197 21.80 -17.15 14.94
N SER A 198 20.88 -16.35 14.39
CA SER A 198 20.61 -16.18 12.96
C SER A 198 21.85 -15.56 12.29
N LEU A 199 22.19 -15.96 11.07
CA LEU A 199 23.28 -15.35 10.29
C LEU A 199 22.78 -14.25 9.35
N PHE A 200 21.54 -14.33 8.87
CA PHE A 200 20.97 -13.37 7.93
C PHE A 200 19.77 -12.65 8.56
N TYR A 201 19.74 -11.33 8.37
CA TYR A 201 18.72 -10.43 8.87
C TYR A 201 18.31 -9.58 7.70
N ASP A 202 17.20 -9.92 7.07
CA ASP A 202 16.88 -9.38 5.77
C ASP A 202 15.56 -8.62 5.80
N THR A 203 15.53 -7.45 5.16
CA THR A 203 14.28 -6.78 4.80
C THR A 203 14.01 -7.01 3.32
N HIS A 204 12.75 -7.31 3.00
CA HIS A 204 12.32 -7.62 1.65
C HIS A 204 11.13 -6.74 1.29
N ASN A 205 11.19 -6.12 0.12
CA ASN A 205 10.07 -5.44 -0.50
C ASN A 205 9.79 -6.06 -1.88
N GLY A 206 8.59 -6.62 -2.08
CA GLY A 206 8.22 -7.31 -3.32
C GLY A 206 7.33 -8.56 -3.12
N ASP A 207 7.13 -9.31 -4.20
CA ASP A 207 6.37 -10.55 -4.27
C ASP A 207 7.25 -11.74 -4.72
N ILE A 208 7.43 -12.76 -3.86
CA ILE A 208 7.99 -14.07 -4.27
C ILE A 208 6.81 -15.02 -4.51
N ASN A 209 6.38 -15.14 -5.77
CA ASN A 209 5.20 -15.91 -6.17
C ASN A 209 5.28 -17.42 -5.86
N ASP A 210 6.48 -17.98 -5.74
CA ASP A 210 6.68 -19.40 -5.39
C ASP A 210 7.09 -19.61 -3.93
N ALA A 211 6.91 -18.61 -3.07
CA ALA A 211 7.35 -18.66 -1.67
C ALA A 211 6.86 -19.91 -0.93
N ALA A 212 5.61 -20.31 -1.13
CA ALA A 212 5.03 -21.51 -0.50
C ALA A 212 5.82 -22.78 -0.83
N ARG A 213 6.29 -22.91 -2.07
CA ARG A 213 7.07 -24.06 -2.54
C ARG A 213 8.47 -24.05 -1.91
N TYR A 214 9.12 -22.90 -1.85
CA TYR A 214 10.43 -22.76 -1.20
C TYR A 214 10.37 -23.02 0.31
N LYS A 215 9.32 -22.57 1.00
CA LYS A 215 9.15 -22.88 2.43
C LYS A 215 9.07 -24.38 2.68
N ARG A 216 8.30 -25.11 1.87
CA ARG A 216 8.21 -26.57 1.98
C ARG A 216 9.57 -27.25 1.76
N PHE A 217 10.32 -26.82 0.75
CA PHE A 217 11.69 -27.28 0.53
C PHE A 217 12.57 -27.04 1.76
N LEU A 218 12.60 -25.81 2.26
CA LEU A 218 13.47 -25.42 3.36
C LEU A 218 13.06 -26.08 4.68
N ILE A 219 11.75 -26.31 4.93
CA ILE A 219 11.27 -27.10 6.06
C ILE A 219 11.81 -28.53 5.99
N TYR A 220 11.77 -29.15 4.80
CA TYR A 220 12.37 -30.47 4.59
C TYR A 220 13.87 -30.47 4.92
N GLU A 221 14.58 -29.40 4.55
CA GLU A 221 16.01 -29.22 4.84
C GLU A 221 16.33 -28.86 6.31
N GLY A 222 15.31 -28.66 7.14
CA GLY A 222 15.44 -28.43 8.59
C GLY A 222 15.35 -26.97 9.01
N PHE A 223 14.89 -26.08 8.13
CA PHE A 223 14.50 -24.73 8.49
C PHE A 223 13.14 -24.72 9.16
N ASN A 224 12.97 -23.74 10.02
CA ASN A 224 11.72 -23.40 10.63
C ASN A 224 11.27 -22.09 10.04
N PHE A 225 10.04 -22.05 9.53
CA PHE A 225 9.45 -20.79 9.16
C PHE A 225 8.54 -20.38 10.27
N THR A 226 9.01 -19.33 10.91
CA THR A 226 8.15 -18.29 11.36
C THR A 226 7.50 -17.77 10.08
N SER A 227 7.78 -16.58 9.54
CA SER A 227 6.71 -15.87 8.82
C SER A 227 5.96 -16.64 7.73
N ASN A 228 4.66 -16.41 7.57
CA ASN A 228 3.99 -16.78 6.32
C ASN A 228 4.29 -15.77 5.20
N SER A 229 4.98 -14.68 5.54
CA SER A 229 5.58 -13.76 4.59
C SER A 229 6.54 -14.46 3.67
N ASP A 230 6.37 -14.24 2.38
CA ASP A 230 7.35 -14.62 1.38
C ASP A 230 8.74 -14.07 1.71
N SER A 231 8.79 -12.92 2.36
CA SER A 231 9.99 -12.26 2.89
C SER A 231 10.88 -13.14 3.79
N CYS A 232 10.36 -14.18 4.46
CA CYS A 232 11.20 -15.06 5.28
C CYS A 232 11.87 -16.20 4.51
N VAL A 233 11.45 -16.46 3.26
CA VAL A 233 12.05 -17.48 2.39
C VAL A 233 13.50 -17.12 2.09
N GLU A 234 13.75 -15.85 1.86
CA GLU A 234 15.02 -15.35 1.40
C GLU A 234 16.17 -15.56 2.40
N PRO A 235 16.09 -15.15 3.69
CA PRO A 235 17.17 -15.43 4.65
C PRO A 235 17.44 -16.93 4.85
N ALA A 236 16.40 -17.77 4.75
CA ALA A 236 16.54 -19.23 4.84
C ALA A 236 17.20 -19.84 3.60
N LEU A 237 16.84 -19.39 2.39
CA LEU A 237 17.53 -19.77 1.16
C LEU A 237 19.01 -19.38 1.20
N LYS A 238 19.31 -18.15 1.65
CA LYS A 238 20.70 -17.71 1.80
C LYS A 238 21.46 -18.62 2.74
N ARG A 239 20.90 -18.93 3.91
CA ARG A 239 21.53 -19.83 4.86
C ARG A 239 21.77 -21.22 4.30
N PHE A 240 20.79 -21.78 3.59
CA PHE A 240 20.90 -23.08 2.93
C PHE A 240 22.09 -23.08 1.96
N LEU A 241 22.17 -22.12 1.06
CA LEU A 241 23.25 -22.01 0.08
C LEU A 241 24.61 -21.71 0.75
N TRP A 242 24.64 -20.82 1.74
CA TRP A 242 25.85 -20.43 2.46
C TRP A 242 26.52 -21.62 3.15
N GLN A 243 25.74 -22.50 3.79
CA GLN A 243 26.29 -23.70 4.45
C GLN A 243 26.91 -24.69 3.45
N HIS A 244 26.35 -24.77 2.25
CA HIS A 244 26.87 -25.60 1.18
C HIS A 244 28.08 -24.98 0.51
N LEU A 245 28.11 -23.65 0.36
CA LEU A 245 29.29 -22.91 -0.08
C LEU A 245 30.47 -23.15 0.87
N GLN A 246 30.25 -22.99 2.18
CA GLN A 246 31.25 -23.28 3.24
C GLN A 246 31.75 -24.72 3.24
N ALA A 247 30.96 -25.65 2.72
CA ALA A 247 31.30 -27.05 2.62
C ALA A 247 31.96 -27.47 1.30
N ASP A 248 32.19 -26.52 0.38
CA ASP A 248 32.61 -26.77 -1.00
C ASP A 248 31.66 -27.74 -1.73
N SER A 249 30.36 -27.48 -1.56
CA SER A 249 29.27 -28.38 -1.92
C SER A 249 28.09 -27.65 -2.58
N LEU A 250 28.33 -26.44 -3.12
CA LEU A 250 27.30 -25.61 -3.74
C LEU A 250 26.60 -26.32 -4.91
N ALA A 251 27.34 -27.06 -5.74
CA ALA A 251 26.76 -27.83 -6.85
C ALA A 251 25.73 -28.85 -6.36
N GLY A 252 25.98 -29.51 -5.23
CA GLY A 252 25.01 -30.42 -4.62
C GLY A 252 23.77 -29.71 -4.10
N ALA A 253 23.90 -28.53 -3.51
CA ALA A 253 22.74 -27.71 -3.10
C ALA A 253 21.90 -27.24 -4.29
N LEU A 254 22.53 -26.75 -5.35
CA LEU A 254 21.84 -26.30 -6.55
C LEU A 254 21.15 -27.47 -7.26
N TYR A 255 21.82 -28.63 -7.35
CA TYR A 255 21.21 -29.85 -7.90
C TYR A 255 20.02 -30.32 -7.04
N ARG A 256 20.16 -30.22 -5.71
CA ARG A 256 19.08 -30.52 -4.76
C ARG A 256 17.87 -29.62 -4.98
N LEU A 257 18.07 -28.30 -5.10
CA LEU A 257 17.05 -27.30 -5.41
C LEU A 257 16.45 -27.50 -6.81
N ALA A 258 17.26 -27.83 -7.80
CA ALA A 258 16.85 -27.96 -9.20
C ALA A 258 15.91 -29.13 -9.48
N TYR A 259 16.00 -30.21 -8.71
CA TYR A 259 15.40 -31.49 -9.04
C TYR A 259 14.57 -32.13 -7.94
N THR A 260 14.46 -31.51 -6.76
CA THR A 260 13.62 -32.07 -5.69
C THR A 260 12.32 -31.31 -5.59
N ASP A 261 11.20 -31.99 -5.82
CA ASP A 261 9.86 -31.46 -5.53
C ASP A 261 9.40 -31.91 -4.14
N PRO A 262 9.45 -31.04 -3.12
CA PRO A 262 9.23 -31.44 -1.72
C PRO A 262 7.74 -31.56 -1.36
N ASP A 263 6.83 -31.18 -2.26
CA ASP A 263 5.43 -30.88 -1.93
C ASP A 263 4.67 -32.06 -1.27
N TYR A 264 5.20 -33.28 -1.35
CA TYR A 264 4.54 -34.49 -0.86
C TYR A 264 5.48 -35.52 -0.19
N LEU A 265 6.72 -35.13 0.13
CA LEU A 265 7.74 -36.04 0.66
C LEU A 265 7.99 -35.79 2.16
N ASP A 266 7.76 -36.82 2.99
CA ASP A 266 8.22 -36.87 4.38
C ASP A 266 9.48 -37.75 4.47
N ARG A 267 10.64 -37.09 4.45
CA ARG A 267 11.98 -37.69 4.41
C ARG A 267 12.18 -38.62 3.21
N ASN A 268 11.90 -39.91 3.40
CA ASN A 268 12.04 -40.99 2.44
C ASN A 268 10.69 -41.70 2.24
N THR A 269 9.57 -41.04 2.52
CA THR A 269 8.24 -41.62 2.35
C THR A 269 7.27 -40.59 1.78
N ALA A 270 6.20 -41.05 1.14
CA ALA A 270 5.15 -40.19 0.62
C ALA A 270 3.79 -40.84 0.81
N ALA A 271 2.79 -40.06 1.21
CA ALA A 271 1.42 -40.51 1.38
C ALA A 271 0.61 -40.20 0.12
N ILE A 272 -0.15 -41.19 -0.36
CA ILE A 272 -0.93 -41.10 -1.59
C ILE A 272 -2.33 -40.60 -1.26
N ASP A 273 -2.79 -39.62 -2.03
CA ASP A 273 -4.11 -39.04 -1.90
C ASP A 273 -5.23 -40.02 -2.33
N SER A 274 -6.47 -39.63 -2.06
CA SER A 274 -7.69 -40.35 -2.41
C SER A 274 -7.88 -40.62 -3.90
N SER A 275 -7.21 -39.86 -4.77
CA SER A 275 -7.25 -40.00 -6.22
C SER A 275 -6.13 -40.89 -6.77
N GLY A 276 -5.25 -41.42 -5.91
CA GLY A 276 -4.09 -42.20 -6.33
C GLY A 276 -2.89 -41.35 -6.77
N HIS A 277 -2.86 -40.07 -6.40
CA HIS A 277 -1.78 -39.16 -6.73
C HIS A 277 -0.92 -38.80 -5.51
N ILE A 278 0.32 -38.42 -5.80
CA ILE A 278 1.22 -37.72 -4.89
C ILE A 278 1.52 -36.40 -5.60
N GLY A 279 0.67 -35.40 -5.39
CA GLY A 279 0.75 -34.16 -6.16
C GLY A 279 0.51 -34.35 -7.64
N GLY A 280 1.52 -34.01 -8.45
CA GLY A 280 1.52 -34.24 -9.89
C GLY A 280 1.80 -35.69 -10.31
N TYR A 281 2.25 -36.57 -9.39
CA TYR A 281 2.63 -37.95 -9.71
C TYR A 281 1.43 -38.89 -9.59
N ASN A 282 0.96 -39.45 -10.71
CA ASN A 282 -0.15 -40.42 -10.74
C ASN A 282 0.35 -41.86 -10.56
N LEU A 283 0.11 -42.43 -9.38
CA LEU A 283 0.49 -43.80 -9.02
C LEU A 283 -0.64 -44.82 -9.22
N GLY A 284 -1.89 -44.37 -9.28
CA GLY A 284 -3.08 -45.23 -9.40
C GLY A 284 -3.91 -45.32 -8.12
N THR A 285 -5.23 -45.45 -8.26
CA THR A 285 -6.19 -45.46 -7.14
C THR A 285 -6.06 -46.69 -6.24
N GLU A 286 -5.44 -47.76 -6.73
CA GLU A 286 -5.07 -48.94 -5.94
C GLU A 286 -4.08 -48.64 -4.81
N TRP A 287 -3.32 -47.56 -4.94
CA TRP A 287 -2.37 -47.09 -3.93
C TRP A 287 -2.93 -45.96 -3.07
N ALA A 288 -4.17 -45.51 -3.30
CA ALA A 288 -4.80 -44.43 -2.53
C ALA A 288 -4.73 -44.71 -1.01
N HIS A 289 -4.40 -43.68 -0.24
CA HIS A 289 -4.24 -43.73 1.22
C HIS A 289 -3.08 -44.60 1.74
N GLN A 290 -2.19 -45.10 0.86
CA GLN A 290 -0.99 -45.80 1.28
C GLN A 290 0.18 -44.83 1.48
N THR A 291 1.12 -45.21 2.35
CA THR A 291 2.43 -44.58 2.46
C THR A 291 3.45 -45.47 1.76
N LEU A 292 4.19 -44.88 0.82
CA LEU A 292 5.25 -45.52 0.05
C LEU A 292 6.60 -45.01 0.51
N ASP A 293 7.62 -45.87 0.43
CA ASP A 293 9.01 -45.44 0.52
C ASP A 293 9.38 -44.67 -0.75
N VAL A 294 10.30 -43.72 -0.63
CA VAL A 294 10.75 -42.85 -1.72
C VAL A 294 12.26 -42.92 -1.79
N VAL A 295 12.75 -43.27 -2.97
CA VAL A 295 14.17 -43.21 -3.30
C VAL A 295 14.36 -42.17 -4.39
N LEU A 296 15.17 -41.17 -4.09
CA LEU A 296 15.58 -40.14 -5.03
C LEU A 296 16.89 -40.57 -5.68
N GLN A 297 16.92 -40.59 -7.01
CA GLN A 297 18.11 -40.92 -7.78
C GLN A 297 18.26 -39.94 -8.95
N GLY A 298 19.02 -38.87 -8.74
CA GLY A 298 19.17 -37.80 -9.73
C GLY A 298 17.86 -37.03 -9.93
N ASP A 299 17.44 -36.91 -11.19
CA ASP A 299 16.16 -36.33 -11.61
C ASP A 299 14.98 -37.28 -11.39
N LYS A 300 15.22 -38.52 -10.96
CA LYS A 300 14.17 -39.53 -10.79
C LYS A 300 13.74 -39.68 -9.34
N ILE A 301 12.44 -39.79 -9.16
CA ILE A 301 11.79 -40.20 -7.92
C ILE A 301 11.16 -41.56 -8.11
N ALA A 302 11.60 -42.55 -7.35
CA ALA A 302 11.00 -43.88 -7.31
C ALA A 302 10.18 -44.03 -6.04
N PHE A 303 8.92 -44.45 -6.20
CA PHE A 303 8.05 -44.82 -5.09
C PHE A 303 8.09 -46.34 -4.92
N LEU A 304 8.31 -46.82 -3.71
CA LEU A 304 8.47 -48.24 -3.40
C LEU A 304 7.48 -48.69 -2.32
N LYS A 305 7.10 -49.95 -2.39
CA LYS A 305 6.37 -50.64 -1.32
C LYS A 305 7.17 -51.87 -0.92
N ASP A 306 7.49 -51.97 0.36
CA ASP A 306 8.24 -53.10 0.92
C ASP A 306 9.56 -53.36 0.15
N GLY A 307 10.23 -52.28 -0.27
CA GLY A 307 11.49 -52.31 -1.02
C GLY A 307 11.37 -52.59 -2.53
N GLN A 308 10.15 -52.77 -3.08
CA GLN A 308 9.93 -52.96 -4.52
C GLN A 308 9.43 -51.67 -5.19
N PRO A 309 10.01 -51.24 -6.32
CA PRO A 309 9.56 -50.04 -7.03
C PRO A 309 8.18 -50.24 -7.64
N ILE A 310 7.26 -49.35 -7.30
CA ILE A 310 5.93 -49.23 -7.88
C ILE A 310 6.02 -48.48 -9.20
N GLN A 311 6.56 -47.26 -9.15
CA GLN A 311 6.71 -46.40 -10.31
C GLN A 311 7.82 -45.38 -10.09
N THR A 312 8.43 -44.95 -11.18
CA THR A 312 9.47 -43.93 -11.20
C THR A 312 9.04 -42.78 -12.09
N PHE A 313 9.18 -41.56 -11.59
CA PHE A 313 8.87 -40.33 -12.33
C PHE A 313 10.12 -39.47 -12.45
N THR A 314 10.14 -38.57 -13.42
CA THR A 314 11.09 -37.47 -13.49
C THR A 314 10.53 -36.29 -12.73
N GLN A 315 11.32 -35.72 -11.82
CA GLN A 315 10.93 -34.59 -10.98
C GLN A 315 10.98 -33.27 -11.76
N GLN A 316 10.10 -32.34 -11.37
CA GLN A 316 10.12 -30.95 -11.80
C GLN A 316 10.61 -30.11 -10.62
N GLY A 317 11.86 -29.66 -10.56
CA GLY A 317 12.31 -28.81 -9.44
C GLY A 317 12.17 -27.31 -9.71
N PHE A 318 12.95 -26.50 -8.98
CA PHE A 318 12.73 -25.05 -8.85
C PHE A 318 13.38 -24.20 -9.95
N LEU A 319 14.38 -24.73 -10.65
CA LEU A 319 15.24 -23.94 -11.55
C LEU A 319 14.85 -24.13 -13.02
N ARG A 320 13.63 -23.71 -13.38
CA ARG A 320 13.13 -23.70 -14.76
C ARG A 320 12.23 -22.48 -14.99
N ASP A 321 12.65 -21.62 -15.90
CA ASP A 321 11.93 -20.44 -16.37
C ASP A 321 10.75 -20.80 -17.29
N ASP A 322 10.80 -21.96 -17.98
CA ASP A 322 9.68 -22.55 -18.72
C ASP A 322 9.75 -24.09 -18.81
N GLU A 323 8.76 -24.71 -19.46
CA GLU A 323 8.68 -26.17 -19.65
C GLU A 323 9.79 -26.75 -20.55
N LEU A 324 10.50 -25.90 -21.32
CA LEU A 324 11.51 -26.31 -22.29
C LEU A 324 12.93 -26.22 -21.73
N SER A 325 13.12 -25.49 -20.64
CA SER A 325 14.43 -25.20 -20.05
C SER A 325 14.92 -26.32 -19.14
N SER A 326 16.21 -26.67 -19.27
CA SER A 326 16.83 -27.73 -18.46
C SER A 326 17.39 -27.16 -17.17
N ALA A 327 17.17 -27.85 -16.04
CA ALA A 327 17.69 -27.36 -14.77
C ALA A 327 19.23 -27.51 -14.71
N ASP A 328 19.83 -28.42 -15.47
CA ASP A 328 21.30 -28.55 -15.61
C ASP A 328 21.94 -27.29 -16.20
N GLU A 329 21.30 -26.67 -17.20
CA GLU A 329 21.74 -25.40 -17.78
C GLU A 329 21.70 -24.28 -16.73
N LYS A 330 20.59 -24.15 -15.99
CA LYS A 330 20.47 -23.13 -14.94
C LYS A 330 21.41 -23.36 -13.75
N ILE A 331 21.65 -24.60 -13.35
CA ILE A 331 22.69 -24.93 -12.34
C ILE A 331 24.06 -24.49 -12.86
N SER A 332 24.37 -24.78 -14.13
CA SER A 332 25.65 -24.41 -14.74
C SER A 332 25.82 -22.89 -14.78
N GLU A 333 24.77 -22.14 -15.12
CA GLU A 333 24.76 -20.67 -15.07
C GLU A 333 25.00 -20.14 -13.64
N LEU A 334 24.32 -20.70 -12.64
CA LEU A 334 24.48 -20.30 -11.24
C LEU A 334 25.87 -20.63 -10.69
N LEU A 335 26.45 -21.78 -11.06
CA LEU A 335 27.81 -22.15 -10.68
C LEU A 335 28.85 -21.25 -11.36
N ALA A 336 28.64 -20.92 -12.65
CA ALA A 336 29.48 -19.97 -13.36
C ALA A 336 29.40 -18.57 -12.73
N LEU A 337 28.21 -18.12 -12.33
CA LEU A 337 28.02 -16.87 -11.60
C LEU A 337 28.78 -16.89 -10.26
N ALA A 338 28.63 -17.95 -9.46
CA ALA A 338 29.31 -18.10 -8.18
C ALA A 338 30.85 -18.06 -8.33
N ASP A 339 31.40 -18.78 -9.32
CA ASP A 339 32.84 -18.77 -9.61
C ASP A 339 33.32 -17.39 -10.09
N THR A 340 32.55 -16.72 -10.95
CA THR A 340 32.88 -15.39 -11.44
C THR A 340 32.91 -14.37 -10.30
N LEU A 341 31.88 -14.37 -9.45
CA LEU A 341 31.81 -13.49 -8.27
C LEU A 341 32.91 -13.82 -7.25
N ALA A 342 33.20 -15.11 -7.01
CA ALA A 342 34.28 -15.52 -6.11
C ALA A 342 35.66 -15.04 -6.62
N ARG A 343 35.92 -15.13 -7.94
CA ARG A 343 37.14 -14.59 -8.56
C ARG A 343 37.21 -13.07 -8.49
N ALA A 344 36.08 -12.39 -8.45
CA ALA A 344 35.99 -10.96 -8.18
C ALA A 344 36.18 -10.62 -6.69
N ASN A 345 36.49 -11.58 -5.81
CA ASN A 345 36.63 -11.38 -4.36
C ASN A 345 35.41 -10.69 -3.73
N VAL A 346 34.18 -11.04 -4.14
CA VAL A 346 32.99 -10.61 -3.40
C VAL A 346 32.92 -11.33 -2.06
N THR A 347 32.25 -10.73 -1.09
CA THR A 347 31.95 -11.44 0.17
C THR A 347 31.00 -12.61 -0.08
N GLU A 348 31.07 -13.63 0.76
CA GLU A 348 30.16 -14.77 0.66
C GLU A 348 28.69 -14.37 0.80
N LEU A 349 28.38 -13.35 1.62
CA LEU A 349 27.03 -12.78 1.72
C LEU A 349 26.56 -12.29 0.36
N THR A 350 27.34 -11.43 -0.30
CA THR A 350 27.05 -10.90 -1.62
C THR A 350 26.85 -11.99 -2.67
N LEU A 351 27.76 -12.98 -2.69
CA LEU A 351 27.66 -14.12 -3.60
C LEU A 351 26.33 -14.86 -3.40
N ILE A 352 25.98 -15.16 -2.16
CA ILE A 352 24.77 -15.89 -1.82
C ILE A 352 23.51 -15.06 -2.13
N THR A 353 23.50 -13.75 -1.86
CA THR A 353 22.39 -12.87 -2.23
C THR A 353 22.19 -12.82 -3.75
N ALA A 354 23.28 -12.77 -4.55
CA ALA A 354 23.20 -12.83 -6.00
C ALA A 354 22.61 -14.17 -6.49
N LEU A 355 23.04 -15.29 -5.91
CA LEU A 355 22.50 -16.61 -6.23
C LEU A 355 21.01 -16.72 -5.89
N VAL A 356 20.60 -16.28 -4.71
CA VAL A 356 19.18 -16.31 -4.31
C VAL A 356 18.33 -15.48 -5.27
N ALA A 357 18.77 -14.29 -5.64
CA ALA A 357 18.06 -13.46 -6.62
C ALA A 357 17.87 -14.20 -7.97
N ARG A 358 18.93 -14.77 -8.53
CA ARG A 358 18.83 -15.55 -9.79
C ARG A 358 17.96 -16.79 -9.65
N ILE A 359 18.04 -17.50 -8.53
CA ILE A 359 17.20 -18.67 -8.22
C ILE A 359 15.71 -18.28 -8.22
N LEU A 360 15.37 -17.15 -7.60
CA LEU A 360 14.00 -16.65 -7.55
C LEU A 360 13.52 -16.15 -8.92
N GLU A 361 14.39 -15.55 -9.74
CA GLU A 361 14.03 -15.20 -11.12
C GLU A 361 13.77 -16.42 -12.00
N TYR A 362 14.62 -17.45 -11.89
CA TYR A 362 14.43 -18.69 -12.65
C TYR A 362 13.19 -19.46 -12.22
N SER A 363 12.78 -19.38 -10.95
CA SER A 363 11.63 -20.15 -10.49
C SER A 363 10.31 -19.59 -10.99
N ASN A 364 10.19 -18.26 -11.08
CA ASN A 364 9.01 -17.62 -11.65
C ASN A 364 9.32 -16.21 -12.16
N PRO A 365 9.08 -15.94 -13.46
CA PRO A 365 9.43 -14.67 -14.07
C PRO A 365 8.61 -13.48 -13.52
N LYS A 366 7.52 -13.74 -12.78
CA LYS A 366 6.71 -12.72 -12.13
C LYS A 366 7.23 -12.31 -10.76
N ASN A 367 8.25 -12.99 -10.22
CA ASN A 367 8.83 -12.62 -8.94
C ASN A 367 9.37 -11.19 -9.04
N LYS A 368 9.04 -10.38 -8.04
CA LYS A 368 9.51 -9.00 -7.87
C LYS A 368 10.11 -8.91 -6.49
N PHE A 369 11.33 -8.43 -6.35
CA PHE A 369 11.92 -8.36 -5.03
C PHE A 369 13.02 -7.32 -4.95
N THR A 370 13.10 -6.72 -3.77
CA THR A 370 14.20 -5.90 -3.33
C THR A 370 14.66 -6.48 -2.01
N PHE A 371 15.82 -7.14 -2.03
CA PHE A 371 16.46 -7.68 -0.85
C PHE A 371 17.42 -6.66 -0.28
N GLN A 372 17.32 -6.40 1.02
CA GLN A 372 18.35 -5.70 1.78
C GLN A 372 18.84 -6.65 2.85
N SER A 373 20.10 -7.07 2.71
CA SER A 373 20.71 -8.03 3.60
C SER A 373 21.58 -7.35 4.63
N PHE A 374 21.27 -7.56 5.90
CA PHE A 374 22.11 -7.15 7.01
C PHE A 374 22.75 -8.40 7.61
N THR A 375 24.09 -8.41 7.69
CA THR A 375 24.78 -9.31 8.62
C THR A 375 25.05 -8.53 9.90
N PRO A 376 24.36 -8.81 11.03
CA PRO A 376 24.68 -8.14 12.27
C PRO A 376 26.07 -8.58 12.74
N LEU A 377 26.98 -7.62 12.88
CA LEU A 377 28.31 -7.88 13.41
C LEU A 377 28.58 -7.00 14.62
N GLY A 378 28.53 -7.63 15.80
CA GLY A 378 29.16 -7.16 17.04
C GLY A 378 28.64 -5.84 17.60
N GLN A 379 28.84 -5.62 18.90
CA GLN A 379 28.57 -4.31 19.47
C GLN A 379 29.46 -3.25 18.79
N PRO A 380 28.90 -2.10 18.35
CA PRO A 380 29.68 -1.05 17.74
C PRO A 380 30.77 -0.59 18.70
N GLN A 381 32.02 -0.54 18.22
CA GLN A 381 33.08 0.10 19.00
C GLN A 381 32.87 1.62 18.98
N PRO A 382 33.09 2.34 20.09
CA PRO A 382 32.96 3.79 20.12
C PRO A 382 33.86 4.45 19.07
N GLY A 383 33.26 5.17 18.12
CA GLY A 383 33.98 5.90 17.06
C GLY A 383 34.04 5.19 15.70
N PHE A 384 33.50 3.98 15.57
CA PHE A 384 33.25 3.31 14.29
C PHE A 384 31.77 2.94 14.21
N LEU A 385 31.10 3.29 13.11
CA LEU A 385 29.87 2.58 12.72
C LEU A 385 30.28 1.13 12.53
N GLY A 386 29.64 0.20 13.24
CA GLY A 386 29.99 -1.22 13.20
C GLY A 386 30.10 -1.71 11.76
N GLY A 387 31.26 -2.29 11.41
CA GLY A 387 31.53 -2.81 10.07
C GLY A 387 30.78 -4.11 9.83
N GLY A 388 29.59 -4.02 9.22
CA GLY A 388 28.87 -5.12 8.60
C GLY A 388 29.15 -5.22 7.11
N THR A 389 28.85 -6.37 6.49
CA THR A 389 28.67 -6.40 5.03
C THR A 389 27.19 -6.21 4.75
N TYR A 390 26.87 -5.20 3.95
CA TYR A 390 25.52 -4.95 3.48
C TYR A 390 25.44 -5.34 2.01
N ALA A 391 24.45 -6.18 1.66
CA ALA A 391 24.20 -6.59 0.30
C ALA A 391 22.74 -6.27 -0.07
N MET A 392 22.54 -5.40 -1.06
CA MET A 392 21.22 -5.18 -1.65
C MET A 392 21.18 -5.78 -3.04
N VAL A 393 20.14 -6.55 -3.35
CA VAL A 393 19.82 -6.96 -4.71
C VAL A 393 18.40 -6.57 -5.02
N ARG A 394 18.20 -5.92 -6.17
CA ARG A 394 16.89 -5.82 -6.77
C ARG A 394 16.77 -6.82 -7.90
N GLY A 395 15.74 -7.64 -7.87
CA GLY A 395 15.44 -8.56 -8.95
C GLY A 395 13.96 -8.59 -9.30
N GLY A 396 13.72 -9.15 -10.47
CA GLY A 396 12.47 -9.00 -11.21
C GLY A 396 12.83 -8.91 -12.68
N THR A 397 12.31 -9.84 -13.46
CA THR A 397 12.75 -10.06 -14.84
C THR A 397 12.63 -8.79 -15.69
N GLU A 398 13.43 -8.74 -16.78
CA GLU A 398 13.28 -7.79 -17.90
C GLU A 398 11.84 -7.69 -18.47
N ARG A 399 10.96 -8.62 -18.09
CA ARG A 399 9.56 -8.73 -18.56
C ARG A 399 8.53 -8.29 -17.53
N GLY A 400 8.91 -7.81 -16.35
CA GLY A 400 7.94 -7.37 -15.35
C GLY A 400 8.44 -6.95 -13.97
N GLY A 401 9.73 -6.71 -13.76
CA GLY A 401 10.24 -6.13 -12.51
C GLY A 401 9.76 -4.71 -12.24
N GLU A 402 9.87 -4.23 -11.00
CA GLU A 402 9.82 -2.79 -10.78
C GLU A 402 11.09 -2.15 -11.34
N GLU A 403 10.94 -1.20 -12.26
CA GLU A 403 12.07 -0.52 -12.90
C GLU A 403 12.66 0.53 -11.95
N GLY A 404 13.99 0.58 -11.83
CA GLY A 404 14.79 1.68 -11.26
C GLY A 404 14.60 2.02 -9.77
N GLY A 405 15.68 1.92 -8.99
CA GLY A 405 15.72 2.31 -7.58
C GLY A 405 17.06 2.97 -7.30
N GLU A 406 17.07 4.00 -6.47
CA GLU A 406 18.28 4.81 -6.27
C GLU A 406 19.01 4.45 -5.00
N ILE A 407 20.33 4.59 -5.03
CA ILE A 407 21.12 4.52 -3.82
C ILE A 407 21.72 5.89 -3.51
N ILE A 408 21.32 6.43 -2.36
CA ILE A 408 21.81 7.68 -1.81
C ILE A 408 22.83 7.40 -0.70
N PHE A 409 24.11 7.61 -0.98
CA PHE A 409 25.17 7.43 0.01
C PHE A 409 25.08 8.51 1.12
N TYR A 410 25.10 8.09 2.38
CA TYR A 410 24.92 8.97 3.55
C TYR A 410 26.00 8.80 4.62
N LEU A 411 26.27 9.87 5.40
CA LEU A 411 27.16 9.97 6.56
C LEU A 411 26.41 10.49 7.80
N PRO A 412 26.37 9.80 8.96
CA PRO A 412 25.93 10.44 10.20
C PRO A 412 26.94 11.52 10.65
N LYS A 413 26.45 12.64 11.19
CA LYS A 413 27.29 13.74 11.74
C LYS A 413 28.14 13.24 12.93
N PRO A 414 29.36 13.77 13.21
CA PRO A 414 30.08 14.88 12.59
C PRO A 414 31.32 14.48 11.78
N TYR A 415 31.71 15.43 10.93
CA TYR A 415 32.52 15.37 9.71
C TYR A 415 34.02 15.01 9.89
N ASP A 416 34.49 13.97 9.18
CA ASP A 416 35.90 13.80 8.78
C ASP A 416 35.95 13.56 7.26
N ILE A 417 36.63 14.45 6.53
CA ILE A 417 36.80 14.40 5.07
C ILE A 417 37.42 13.08 4.59
N ARG A 418 38.12 12.35 5.48
CA ARG A 418 38.69 11.01 5.23
C ARG A 418 37.62 9.91 5.07
N ASN A 419 36.38 10.18 5.46
CA ASN A 419 35.27 9.22 5.46
C ASN A 419 34.22 9.49 4.37
N TYR A 420 34.40 10.51 3.51
CA TYR A 420 33.48 10.80 2.38
C TYR A 420 33.24 9.57 1.47
N ASN A 421 34.22 8.66 1.39
CA ASN A 421 34.16 7.40 0.65
C ASN A 421 33.81 6.16 1.51
N ARG A 422 33.34 6.32 2.75
CA ARG A 422 33.27 5.22 3.75
C ARG A 422 31.89 4.97 4.38
N THR A 423 30.80 5.51 3.85
CA THR A 423 29.48 5.20 4.41
C THR A 423 28.40 5.22 3.33
N ALA A 424 27.55 4.19 3.35
CA ALA A 424 26.48 3.97 2.40
C ALA A 424 25.16 3.82 3.15
N PHE A 425 24.11 4.47 2.66
CA PHE A 425 22.73 4.20 3.02
C PHE A 425 21.94 4.11 1.71
N LEU A 426 20.73 3.55 1.73
CA LEU A 426 20.00 3.22 0.50
C LEU A 426 18.56 3.74 0.58
N SER A 427 18.08 4.35 -0.51
CA SER A 427 16.70 4.80 -0.67
C SER A 427 15.97 3.87 -1.63
N ALA A 428 15.57 2.69 -1.13
CA ALA A 428 14.76 1.76 -1.91
C ALA A 428 13.26 2.05 -1.72
N SER A 429 12.57 2.33 -2.83
CA SER A 429 11.10 2.30 -3.02
C SER A 429 10.29 3.63 -2.96
N GLU A 430 9.07 3.53 -3.52
CA GLU A 430 8.08 4.58 -3.84
C GLU A 430 7.64 5.48 -2.67
N GLU A 431 7.98 5.13 -1.44
CA GLU A 431 7.64 5.82 -0.20
C GLU A 431 8.89 5.81 0.67
N ASN A 432 9.58 6.95 0.91
CA ASN A 432 10.31 7.15 2.17
C ASN A 432 11.08 8.45 2.45
N ALA A 433 10.89 8.82 3.71
CA ALA A 433 11.42 9.89 4.55
C ALA A 433 12.90 9.74 4.89
N LEU A 434 13.79 10.32 4.08
CA LEU A 434 15.24 10.30 4.38
C LEU A 434 15.94 11.66 4.24
N LYS A 435 15.28 12.67 3.66
CA LYS A 435 15.92 13.96 3.35
C LYS A 435 16.37 14.72 4.60
N GLU A 436 15.70 14.57 5.74
CA GLU A 436 16.12 15.23 6.99
C GLU A 436 17.44 14.70 7.57
N GLN A 437 17.84 13.49 7.18
CA GLN A 437 19.05 12.87 7.69
C GLN A 437 20.28 13.25 6.83
N VAL A 438 20.12 13.49 5.51
CA VAL A 438 21.22 13.74 4.56
C VAL A 438 21.89 15.11 4.70
N ALA A 439 23.22 15.14 4.79
CA ALA A 439 23.99 16.37 4.61
C ALA A 439 24.13 16.66 3.11
N LEU A 440 23.42 17.67 2.63
CA LEU A 440 23.55 18.10 1.23
C LEU A 440 24.88 18.81 1.01
N LEU A 441 25.45 18.64 -0.18
CA LEU A 441 26.67 19.31 -0.61
C LEU A 441 26.35 20.56 -1.45
N ASP A 442 27.22 21.56 -1.37
CA ASP A 442 27.11 22.77 -2.20
C ASP A 442 27.50 22.44 -3.64
N ALA A 443 26.54 22.57 -4.55
CA ALA A 443 26.73 22.24 -5.97
C ALA A 443 27.82 23.11 -6.64
N ASN A 444 27.97 24.38 -6.24
CA ASN A 444 29.01 25.26 -6.79
C ASN A 444 30.38 24.88 -6.25
N ALA A 445 30.47 24.52 -4.97
CA ALA A 445 31.71 24.03 -4.39
C ALA A 445 32.18 22.78 -5.13
N ILE A 446 31.27 21.83 -5.44
CA ILE A 446 31.64 20.62 -6.19
C ILE A 446 32.11 20.96 -7.60
N ALA A 447 31.48 21.90 -8.29
CA ALA A 447 31.93 22.36 -9.61
C ALA A 447 33.37 22.93 -9.58
N ASP A 448 33.79 23.50 -8.44
CA ASP A 448 35.14 23.98 -8.19
C ASP A 448 36.10 22.90 -7.61
N GLY A 449 35.65 21.65 -7.53
CA GLY A 449 36.43 20.53 -6.96
C GLY A 449 36.52 20.54 -5.43
N LYS A 450 35.58 21.20 -4.74
CA LYS A 450 35.50 21.29 -3.27
C LYS A 450 34.26 20.57 -2.75
N PHE A 451 34.38 19.94 -1.58
CA PHE A 451 33.29 19.21 -0.93
C PHE A 451 32.78 19.98 0.30
N GLU A 452 32.08 21.08 0.06
CA GLU A 452 31.48 21.88 1.12
C GLU A 452 30.02 21.46 1.38
N VAL A 453 29.56 21.56 2.62
CA VAL A 453 28.15 21.31 2.97
C VAL A 453 27.32 22.48 2.45
N ALA A 454 26.19 22.15 1.82
CA ALA A 454 25.20 23.11 1.36
C ALA A 454 24.79 24.03 2.51
N ARG A 455 24.76 25.33 2.22
CA ARG A 455 24.40 26.33 3.23
C ARG A 455 22.92 26.22 3.54
N ARG A 456 22.62 26.13 4.84
CA ARG A 456 21.26 26.28 5.36
C ARG A 456 20.87 27.76 5.22
N SER A 457 19.91 28.06 4.37
CA SER A 457 19.27 29.38 4.30
C SER A 457 18.14 29.44 5.31
N ALA A 458 17.95 30.57 5.96
CA ALA A 458 16.84 30.81 6.88
C ALA A 458 15.88 31.81 6.25
N GLN A 459 14.61 31.44 6.20
CA GLN A 459 13.52 32.25 5.66
C GLN A 459 12.46 32.40 6.76
N GLU A 460 12.24 33.65 7.18
CA GLU A 460 11.15 33.96 8.10
C GLU A 460 9.81 33.87 7.36
N MET A 461 8.84 33.21 8.00
CA MET A 461 7.51 32.99 7.44
C MET A 461 6.58 34.08 8.00
N SER A 462 6.44 35.18 7.26
CA SER A 462 5.65 36.34 7.72
C SER A 462 4.15 36.17 7.59
N PHE A 463 3.68 35.09 6.93
CA PHE A 463 2.25 34.86 6.68
C PHE A 463 1.55 34.11 7.83
N LEU A 464 2.27 33.65 8.86
CA LEU A 464 1.64 33.08 10.06
C LEU A 464 1.36 34.22 11.05
N SER A 465 0.08 34.53 11.26
CA SER A 465 -0.35 35.72 12.03
C SER A 465 -0.21 35.56 13.55
N GLU A 466 -0.31 34.34 14.07
CA GLU A 466 -0.33 34.05 15.51
C GLU A 466 1.01 33.56 16.07
N LEU A 467 2.00 33.33 15.21
CA LEU A 467 3.28 32.74 15.59
C LEU A 467 4.38 33.10 14.62
N LYS A 468 5.62 33.08 15.10
CA LYS A 468 6.81 33.26 14.26
C LYS A 468 7.31 31.89 13.84
N ALA A 469 7.47 31.67 12.53
CA ALA A 469 8.15 30.48 12.04
C ALA A 469 9.36 30.87 11.19
N THR A 470 10.44 30.11 11.35
CA THR A 470 11.61 30.20 10.47
C THR A 470 11.76 28.88 9.75
N ALA A 471 11.52 28.90 8.45
CA ALA A 471 11.85 27.80 7.58
C ALA A 471 13.33 27.83 7.28
N TYR A 472 14.01 26.75 7.61
CA TYR A 472 15.39 26.58 7.22
C TYR A 472 15.48 25.62 6.07
N ILE A 473 15.87 26.17 4.94
CA ILE A 473 15.88 25.49 3.65
C ILE A 473 17.33 25.20 3.31
N THR A 474 17.65 23.92 3.16
CA THR A 474 18.94 23.46 2.63
C THR A 474 18.69 23.00 1.22
N GLU A 475 19.29 23.70 0.25
CA GLU A 475 19.29 23.30 -1.16
C GLU A 475 20.72 22.89 -1.52
N GLY A 476 20.87 21.70 -2.06
CA GLY A 476 22.17 21.18 -2.43
C GLY A 476 22.03 19.91 -3.22
N VAL A 477 23.12 19.16 -3.32
CA VAL A 477 23.16 17.90 -4.05
C VAL A 477 23.64 16.76 -3.16
N ALA A 478 23.14 15.56 -3.43
CA ALA A 478 23.67 14.33 -2.86
C ALA A 478 24.37 13.52 -3.97
N PRO A 479 25.56 12.96 -3.71
CA PRO A 479 26.18 12.00 -4.61
C PRO A 479 25.39 10.69 -4.57
N ILE A 480 25.00 10.19 -5.74
CA ILE A 480 24.23 8.95 -5.87
C ILE A 480 24.78 8.11 -7.02
N TYR A 481 24.64 6.78 -6.91
CA TYR A 481 24.83 5.87 -8.04
C TYR A 481 23.46 5.32 -8.43
N ASP A 482 23.18 5.30 -9.73
CA ASP A 482 22.02 4.60 -10.26
C ASP A 482 22.23 3.10 -10.10
N VAL A 483 21.24 2.41 -9.53
CA VAL A 483 21.24 0.96 -9.42
C VAL A 483 20.11 0.39 -10.26
N LEU A 484 20.50 -0.33 -11.30
CA LEU A 484 19.56 -0.94 -12.23
C LEU A 484 19.06 -2.31 -11.71
N PRO A 485 17.92 -2.80 -12.21
CA PRO A 485 17.49 -4.18 -11.94
C PRO A 485 18.60 -5.20 -12.24
N GLY A 486 18.79 -6.15 -11.33
CA GLY A 486 19.88 -7.13 -11.39
C GLY A 486 21.27 -6.58 -11.05
N GLU A 487 21.37 -5.36 -10.54
CA GLU A 487 22.59 -4.87 -9.92
C GLU A 487 22.56 -5.10 -8.41
N LEU A 488 23.69 -5.55 -7.87
CA LEU A 488 23.91 -5.86 -6.46
C LEU A 488 24.89 -4.87 -5.87
N VAL A 489 24.53 -4.26 -4.75
CA VAL A 489 25.42 -3.33 -4.04
C VAL A 489 25.98 -3.99 -2.80
N GLU A 490 27.30 -4.13 -2.77
CA GLU A 490 28.07 -4.56 -1.62
C GLU A 490 28.67 -3.33 -0.93
N VAL A 491 28.42 -3.19 0.36
CA VAL A 491 29.13 -2.25 1.22
C VAL A 491 29.87 -3.07 2.24
N ASN A 492 31.20 -3.04 2.19
CA ASN A 492 32.02 -3.81 3.12
C ASN A 492 32.19 -3.09 4.47
N ALA A 493 32.80 -3.79 5.44
CA ALA A 493 33.04 -3.26 6.79
C ALA A 493 33.91 -2.00 6.83
N ASP A 494 34.71 -1.73 5.79
CA ASP A 494 35.53 -0.52 5.65
C ASP A 494 34.77 0.64 4.99
N GLY A 495 33.50 0.43 4.66
CA GLY A 495 32.62 1.40 3.99
C GLY A 495 32.85 1.54 2.49
N LYS A 496 33.66 0.66 1.87
CA LYS A 496 33.83 0.65 0.41
C LYS A 496 32.60 0.06 -0.25
N VAL A 497 32.11 0.78 -1.24
CA VAL A 497 30.97 0.40 -2.07
C VAL A 497 31.49 -0.30 -3.32
N ARG A 498 30.90 -1.44 -3.64
CA ARG A 498 31.12 -2.18 -4.88
C ARG A 498 29.77 -2.53 -5.47
N LEU A 499 29.69 -2.51 -6.79
CA LEU A 499 28.47 -2.80 -7.53
C LEU A 499 28.74 -3.98 -8.44
N PHE A 500 27.80 -4.91 -8.55
CA PHE A 500 27.95 -6.10 -9.39
C PHE A 500 26.71 -6.29 -10.25
N ASN A 501 26.90 -6.71 -11.50
CA ASN A 501 25.79 -7.16 -12.31
C ASN A 501 25.58 -8.67 -12.07
N ILE A 502 24.44 -9.09 -11.52
CA ILE A 502 24.20 -10.50 -11.21
C ILE A 502 23.95 -11.36 -12.45
N TYR A 503 23.64 -10.76 -13.60
CA TYR A 503 23.48 -11.48 -14.87
C TYR A 503 24.83 -11.77 -15.53
N ARG A 504 25.79 -10.86 -15.40
CA ARG A 504 27.14 -10.99 -15.99
C ARG A 504 28.18 -11.52 -15.01
N GLY A 505 27.92 -11.44 -13.71
CA GLY A 505 28.89 -11.75 -12.65
C GLY A 505 30.06 -10.75 -12.59
N GLU A 506 29.98 -9.65 -13.32
CA GLU A 506 31.05 -8.65 -13.42
C GLU A 506 30.86 -7.57 -12.36
N GLU A 507 31.97 -7.15 -11.73
CA GLU A 507 32.01 -5.91 -10.96
C GLU A 507 31.82 -4.73 -11.91
N ILE A 508 30.85 -3.89 -11.60
CA ILE A 508 30.58 -2.64 -12.28
C ILE A 508 31.52 -1.59 -11.66
N PRO A 509 32.49 -1.05 -12.42
CA PRO A 509 33.38 -0.02 -11.90
C PRO A 509 32.58 1.20 -11.46
N LEU A 510 32.71 1.58 -10.19
CA LEU A 510 32.15 2.83 -9.68
C LEU A 510 33.16 3.96 -9.89
N VAL A 511 32.75 4.98 -10.64
CA VAL A 511 33.57 6.16 -10.92
C VAL A 511 32.99 7.34 -10.15
N SER A 512 33.66 7.74 -9.07
CA SER A 512 33.29 8.94 -8.31
C SER A 512 33.50 10.21 -9.14
N ILE A 513 32.75 11.26 -8.81
CA ILE A 513 32.87 12.56 -9.48
C ILE A 513 34.31 13.10 -9.40
N GLU A 514 35.01 12.85 -8.28
CA GLU A 514 36.42 13.22 -8.10
C GLU A 514 37.33 12.58 -9.15
N ARG A 515 37.07 11.32 -9.50
CA ARG A 515 37.93 10.51 -10.38
C ARG A 515 37.61 10.67 -11.86
N ARG A 516 36.45 11.23 -12.21
CA ARG A 516 36.05 11.43 -13.63
C ARG A 516 37.07 12.25 -14.42
N SER A 517 37.79 13.18 -13.78
CA SER A 517 38.79 14.00 -14.46
C SER A 517 40.07 13.23 -14.84
N GLU A 518 40.31 12.06 -14.23
CA GLU A 518 41.50 11.23 -14.42
C GLU A 518 41.26 10.08 -15.41
N THR A 519 40.01 9.71 -15.68
CA THR A 519 39.61 8.64 -16.60
C THR A 519 39.24 9.20 -17.98
N VAL A 520 40.00 8.84 -19.02
CA VAL A 520 39.89 9.43 -20.38
C VAL A 520 38.94 8.66 -21.32
N GLU A 521 38.35 7.53 -20.89
CA GLU A 521 37.39 6.78 -21.72
C GLU A 521 36.06 6.61 -20.98
N ASN A 522 34.95 6.96 -21.65
CA ASN A 522 33.61 6.53 -21.24
C ASN A 522 33.57 5.01 -21.36
N ASP A 523 33.86 4.30 -20.28
CA ASP A 523 33.57 2.88 -20.18
C ASP A 523 32.05 2.75 -19.97
N ASP A 524 31.34 2.22 -20.98
CA ASP A 524 29.90 1.96 -20.92
C ASP A 524 29.52 0.95 -19.83
N ARG A 525 30.51 0.23 -19.27
CA ARG A 525 30.33 -0.70 -18.15
C ARG A 525 30.48 -0.03 -16.80
N ALA A 526 30.99 1.20 -16.71
CA ALA A 526 31.16 1.91 -15.45
C ALA A 526 29.86 2.61 -15.03
N ARG A 527 29.59 2.63 -13.72
CA ARG A 527 28.54 3.48 -13.13
C ARG A 527 29.19 4.71 -12.56
N TYR A 528 28.74 5.83 -13.07
CA TYR A 528 29.28 7.11 -12.67
C TYR A 528 28.43 7.71 -11.57
N GLU A 529 29.08 8.17 -10.51
CA GLU A 529 28.43 8.92 -9.45
C GLU A 529 27.84 10.20 -10.05
N ARG A 530 26.61 10.52 -9.67
CA ARG A 530 25.92 11.73 -10.11
C ARG A 530 25.42 12.54 -8.93
N LEU A 531 25.18 13.81 -9.19
CA LEU A 531 24.66 14.74 -8.19
C LEU A 531 23.14 14.82 -8.34
N ALA A 532 22.40 14.30 -7.35
CA ALA A 532 20.96 14.47 -7.26
C ALA A 532 20.66 15.76 -6.48
N PRO A 533 20.01 16.76 -7.09
CA PRO A 533 19.57 17.94 -6.36
C PRO A 533 18.44 17.58 -5.38
N LEU A 534 18.60 17.98 -4.12
CA LEU A 534 17.64 17.74 -3.06
C LEU A 534 17.32 19.04 -2.32
N LYS A 535 16.14 19.08 -1.71
CA LYS A 535 15.73 20.17 -0.82
C LYS A 535 15.21 19.59 0.49
N VAL A 536 15.72 20.15 1.59
CA VAL A 536 15.31 19.80 2.96
C VAL A 536 14.72 21.03 3.61
N PHE A 537 13.50 20.91 4.13
CA PHE A 537 12.81 21.98 4.83
C PHE A 537 12.73 21.58 6.30
N LYS A 538 13.30 22.40 7.18
CA LYS A 538 13.11 22.26 8.63
C LYS A 538 12.49 23.53 9.17
N ILE A 539 11.29 23.45 9.73
CA ILE A 539 10.59 24.61 10.28
C ILE A 539 10.82 24.65 11.79
N GLU A 540 11.23 25.82 12.30
CA GLU A 540 11.28 26.07 13.75
C GLU A 540 10.22 27.10 14.11
N TYR A 541 9.37 26.74 15.06
CA TYR A 541 8.24 27.55 15.51
C TYR A 541 8.59 28.29 16.80
N ARG A 542 8.11 29.53 16.91
CA ARG A 542 8.25 30.41 18.07
C ARG A 542 6.97 31.17 18.34
N ASP A 543 6.70 31.47 19.60
CA ASP A 543 5.63 32.41 19.96
C ASP A 543 5.99 33.86 19.57
N LEU A 544 5.05 34.79 19.77
CA LEU A 544 5.26 36.20 19.43
C LEU A 544 6.37 36.84 20.28
N GLU A 545 6.57 36.33 21.50
CA GLU A 545 7.63 36.64 22.45
C GLU A 545 9.00 36.01 22.10
N ASN A 546 9.08 35.26 20.99
CA ASN A 546 10.28 34.63 20.44
C ASN A 546 10.80 33.38 21.20
N ASN A 547 9.98 32.78 22.07
CA ASN A 547 10.27 31.51 22.73
C ASN A 547 9.99 30.33 21.77
N PRO A 548 10.86 29.31 21.70
CA PRO A 548 10.59 28.12 20.91
C PRO A 548 9.33 27.39 21.38
N VAL A 549 8.48 27.00 20.43
CA VAL A 549 7.29 26.16 20.68
C VAL A 549 7.31 24.93 19.77
N PRO A 550 6.69 23.81 20.19
CA PRO A 550 6.46 22.67 19.29
C PRO A 550 5.67 23.08 18.05
N CYS A 551 5.76 22.30 16.97
CA CYS A 551 4.91 22.49 15.80
C CYS A 551 3.43 22.49 16.24
N PRO A 552 2.67 23.56 15.96
CA PRO A 552 1.27 23.67 16.39
C PRO A 552 0.32 22.86 15.50
N TYR A 553 0.83 22.31 14.39
CA TYR A 553 0.07 21.56 13.41
C TYR A 553 0.45 20.07 13.48
N ASN A 554 -0.45 19.19 13.04
CA ASN A 554 -0.05 17.85 12.65
C ASN A 554 0.67 17.90 11.29
N LYS A 555 1.19 16.77 10.80
CA LYS A 555 1.96 16.76 9.54
C LYS A 555 1.19 17.31 8.33
N TYR A 556 -0.08 16.96 8.17
CA TYR A 556 -0.93 17.51 7.09
C TYR A 556 -1.10 19.03 7.21
N GLY A 557 -1.34 19.53 8.43
CA GLY A 557 -1.47 20.96 8.67
C GLY A 557 -0.17 21.71 8.40
N GLU A 558 0.97 21.16 8.83
CA GLU A 558 2.29 21.72 8.53
C GLU A 558 2.57 21.73 7.02
N GLU A 559 2.22 20.66 6.31
CA GLU A 559 2.37 20.62 4.85
C GLU A 559 1.51 21.65 4.13
N ILE A 560 0.22 21.76 4.46
CA ILE A 560 -0.74 22.65 3.78
C ILE A 560 -0.49 24.11 4.15
N ILE A 561 -0.33 24.41 5.44
CA ILE A 561 -0.29 25.80 5.94
C ILE A 561 1.12 26.36 5.84
N ALA A 562 2.15 25.57 6.15
CA ALA A 562 3.51 26.07 6.31
C ALA A 562 4.40 25.74 5.10
N ILE A 563 4.46 24.48 4.67
CA ILE A 563 5.39 24.02 3.62
C ILE A 563 4.90 24.38 2.22
N GLN A 564 3.60 24.23 1.93
CA GLN A 564 3.05 24.41 0.59
C GLN A 564 3.31 25.80 -0.01
N PRO A 565 3.12 26.93 0.70
CA PRO A 565 3.46 28.25 0.16
C PRO A 565 4.96 28.36 -0.21
N LEU A 566 5.84 27.83 0.64
CA LEU A 566 7.29 27.84 0.41
C LEU A 566 7.69 26.93 -0.76
N ALA A 567 7.11 25.74 -0.84
CA ALA A 567 7.34 24.80 -1.93
C ALA A 567 6.90 25.40 -3.28
N LEU A 568 5.71 26.01 -3.34
CA LEU A 568 5.22 26.67 -4.55
C LEU A 568 6.03 27.92 -4.93
N ARG A 569 6.57 28.65 -3.94
CA ARG A 569 7.54 29.73 -4.18
C ARG A 569 8.80 29.20 -4.86
N LYS A 570 9.38 28.12 -4.34
CA LYS A 570 10.55 27.47 -4.95
C LYS A 570 10.26 26.89 -6.33
N ASN A 571 9.06 26.37 -6.55
CA ASN A 571 8.64 25.91 -7.87
C ASN A 571 8.53 27.06 -8.87
N THR A 572 7.93 28.17 -8.44
CA THR A 572 7.77 29.41 -9.20
C THR A 572 9.13 30.02 -9.57
N GLU A 573 10.04 30.12 -8.61
CA GLU A 573 11.41 30.60 -8.82
C GLU A 573 12.19 29.74 -9.84
N LYS A 574 11.87 28.44 -9.92
CA LYS A 574 12.47 27.54 -10.92
C LYS A 574 11.85 27.71 -12.31
N LEU A 575 10.54 27.92 -12.39
CA LEU A 575 9.84 28.02 -13.66
C LEU A 575 9.97 29.39 -14.32
N PHE A 576 9.99 30.47 -13.53
CA PHE A 576 9.81 31.81 -14.06
C PHE A 576 10.99 32.74 -13.72
N GLU A 577 11.20 33.70 -14.60
CA GLU A 577 12.09 34.84 -14.35
C GLU A 577 11.36 36.15 -14.71
N VAL A 578 11.67 37.20 -13.97
CA VAL A 578 11.19 38.55 -14.27
C VAL A 578 12.32 39.29 -14.95
N THR A 579 12.09 39.76 -16.18
CA THR A 579 13.10 40.51 -16.93
C THR A 579 13.33 41.90 -16.34
N ALA A 580 14.39 42.59 -16.76
CA ALA A 580 14.67 43.97 -16.34
C ALA A 580 13.51 44.94 -16.67
N GLU A 581 12.70 44.63 -17.68
CA GLU A 581 11.51 45.40 -18.07
C GLU A 581 10.25 45.04 -17.27
N GLY A 582 10.35 44.13 -16.30
CA GLY A 582 9.23 43.68 -15.46
C GLY A 582 8.30 42.66 -16.13
N LYS A 583 8.70 42.06 -17.27
CA LYS A 583 7.92 40.99 -17.92
C LYS A 583 8.24 39.64 -17.31
N THR A 584 7.23 38.78 -17.15
CA THR A 584 7.45 37.42 -16.65
C THR A 584 7.68 36.46 -17.82
N LYS A 585 8.80 35.74 -17.81
CA LYS A 585 9.13 34.72 -18.81
C LYS A 585 9.27 33.35 -18.18
N LEU A 586 8.96 32.34 -18.97
CA LEU A 586 9.28 30.96 -18.66
C LEU A 586 10.78 30.73 -18.85
N ARG A 587 11.44 30.11 -17.87
CA ARG A 587 12.81 29.62 -18.03
C ARG A 587 12.78 28.37 -18.91
N GLU A 588 13.73 28.27 -19.84
CA GLU A 588 13.87 27.12 -20.76
C GLU A 588 15.08 26.25 -20.39
N GLY A 589 15.14 25.03 -20.96
CA GLY A 589 16.26 24.09 -20.77
C GLY A 589 16.42 23.58 -19.33
N ALA A 590 17.65 23.19 -18.96
CA ALA A 590 17.97 22.58 -17.66
C ALA A 590 17.66 23.48 -16.45
N THR A 591 17.63 24.81 -16.65
CA THR A 591 17.37 25.81 -15.61
C THR A 591 15.88 26.13 -15.41
N GLY A 592 15.00 25.55 -16.24
CA GLY A 592 13.59 25.90 -16.30
C GLY A 592 12.73 24.71 -16.67
N ILE A 593 11.90 24.82 -17.73
CA ILE A 593 10.92 23.79 -18.08
C ILE A 593 11.51 22.45 -18.56
N GLY A 594 12.84 22.29 -18.60
CA GLY A 594 13.49 20.99 -18.82
C GLY A 594 13.22 20.34 -20.19
N LEU A 595 12.69 21.11 -21.16
CA LEU A 595 12.31 20.58 -22.46
C LEU A 595 13.52 20.54 -23.42
N LEU A 596 13.87 19.34 -23.87
CA LEU A 596 14.96 19.09 -24.82
C LEU A 596 14.45 18.56 -26.17
N MET A 597 13.30 17.89 -26.22
CA MET A 597 12.76 17.22 -27.42
C MET A 597 13.84 16.43 -28.19
N GLY A 598 14.76 15.76 -27.50
CA GLY A 598 15.90 15.04 -28.09
C GLY A 598 16.91 15.91 -28.84
N THR A 599 17.01 17.22 -28.55
CA THR A 599 17.98 18.14 -29.14
C THR A 599 18.19 19.41 -28.31
N ASP A 600 19.45 19.76 -28.03
CA ASP A 600 19.77 21.04 -27.39
C ASP A 600 19.56 22.24 -28.35
N ASP A 601 19.54 22.00 -29.67
CA ASP A 601 19.21 23.01 -30.68
C ASP A 601 17.76 23.51 -30.53
N GLU A 602 17.63 24.76 -30.11
CA GLU A 602 16.35 25.44 -29.87
C GLU A 602 15.49 25.53 -31.14
N GLN A 603 16.07 25.80 -32.30
CA GLN A 603 15.33 25.93 -33.56
C GLN A 603 14.73 24.59 -33.96
N LEU A 604 15.52 23.51 -33.87
CA LEU A 604 15.04 22.17 -34.15
C LEU A 604 13.95 21.74 -33.16
N ARG A 605 14.09 22.09 -31.88
CA ARG A 605 13.09 21.86 -30.82
C ARG A 605 11.78 22.59 -31.13
N ARG A 606 11.84 23.87 -31.53
CA ARG A 606 10.66 24.66 -31.92
C ARG A 606 9.97 24.10 -33.16
N ASP A 607 10.74 23.69 -34.17
CA ASP A 607 10.19 23.07 -35.39
C ASP A 607 9.53 21.72 -35.10
N ARG A 608 10.07 21.00 -34.13
CA ARG A 608 9.52 19.77 -33.56
C ARG A 608 8.17 20.02 -32.87
N ILE A 609 8.10 21.00 -31.96
CA ILE A 609 6.85 21.39 -31.28
C ILE A 609 5.74 21.79 -32.28
N LYS A 610 6.11 22.52 -33.34
CA LYS A 610 5.17 22.92 -34.41
C LYS A 610 4.54 21.74 -35.15
N LYS A 611 5.18 20.57 -35.16
CA LYS A 611 4.68 19.35 -35.81
C LYS A 611 3.78 18.50 -34.92
N LEU A 612 3.69 18.80 -33.62
CA LEU A 612 2.81 18.06 -32.71
C LEU A 612 1.36 18.11 -33.21
N GLN A 613 0.67 16.99 -33.08
CA GLN A 613 -0.71 16.78 -33.52
C GLN A 613 -1.66 16.45 -32.37
N GLN A 614 -1.14 15.95 -31.24
CA GLN A 614 -1.90 15.63 -30.04
C GLN A 614 -1.00 15.54 -28.80
N ILE A 615 -1.64 15.64 -27.63
CA ILE A 615 -1.04 15.37 -26.33
C ILE A 615 -1.77 14.17 -25.73
N VAL A 616 -1.02 13.20 -25.22
CA VAL A 616 -1.53 12.09 -24.42
C VAL A 616 -0.94 12.23 -23.03
N THR A 617 -1.70 11.98 -21.97
CA THR A 617 -1.18 12.03 -20.60
C THR A 617 -1.37 10.67 -19.93
N GLY A 618 -0.50 10.30 -18.99
CA GLY A 618 -0.55 9.06 -18.23
C GLY A 618 -0.17 9.30 -16.78
N ALA A 619 -1.03 8.89 -15.85
CA ALA A 619 -0.81 9.01 -14.41
C ALA A 619 -1.84 8.18 -13.62
N ALA A 620 -1.67 8.10 -12.29
CA ALA A 620 -2.64 7.51 -11.36
C ALA A 620 -2.99 8.48 -10.20
N GLY A 621 -4.13 8.26 -9.54
CA GLY A 621 -4.57 9.01 -8.35
C GLY A 621 -4.66 10.53 -8.57
N THR A 622 -4.22 11.33 -7.60
CA THR A 622 -4.13 12.80 -7.72
C THR A 622 -3.38 13.23 -9.01
N SER A 623 -2.30 12.55 -9.41
CA SER A 623 -1.56 12.94 -10.63
C SER A 623 -2.41 12.81 -11.92
N PHE A 624 -3.32 11.83 -11.98
CA PHE A 624 -4.29 11.70 -13.07
C PHE A 624 -5.33 12.83 -13.07
N LEU A 625 -5.80 13.22 -11.88
CA LEU A 625 -6.73 14.34 -11.72
C LEU A 625 -6.07 15.66 -12.11
N ILE A 626 -4.81 15.86 -11.76
CA ILE A 626 -4.02 17.02 -12.20
C ILE A 626 -3.86 17.05 -13.72
N ASN A 627 -3.56 15.93 -14.38
CA ASN A 627 -3.51 15.87 -15.86
C ASN A 627 -4.87 16.25 -16.48
N THR A 628 -5.96 15.84 -15.83
CA THR A 628 -7.33 16.18 -16.24
C THR A 628 -7.60 17.67 -16.10
N ILE A 629 -7.28 18.26 -14.95
CA ILE A 629 -7.46 19.69 -14.68
C ILE A 629 -6.63 20.52 -15.67
N ALA A 630 -5.34 20.20 -15.82
CA ALA A 630 -4.42 20.93 -16.68
C ALA A 630 -4.90 20.97 -18.14
N GLY A 631 -5.23 19.80 -18.71
CA GLY A 631 -5.71 19.71 -20.09
C GLY A 631 -7.07 20.38 -20.30
N ASN A 632 -7.98 20.28 -19.34
CA ASN A 632 -9.29 20.94 -19.41
C ASN A 632 -9.18 22.46 -19.33
N LEU A 633 -8.36 22.96 -18.41
CA LEU A 633 -8.12 24.39 -18.26
C LEU A 633 -7.40 24.96 -19.48
N ALA A 634 -6.36 24.26 -19.98
CA ALA A 634 -5.63 24.67 -21.17
C ALA A 634 -6.54 24.82 -22.40
N ARG A 635 -7.47 23.87 -22.61
CA ARG A 635 -8.48 23.98 -23.68
C ARG A 635 -9.42 25.17 -23.49
N LYS A 636 -9.87 25.41 -22.26
CA LYS A 636 -10.79 26.49 -21.93
C LYS A 636 -10.17 27.88 -22.06
N LEU A 637 -8.87 27.98 -21.80
CA LEU A 637 -8.05 29.18 -22.01
C LEU A 637 -7.49 29.29 -23.44
N CYS A 638 -7.76 28.31 -24.31
CA CYS A 638 -7.19 28.22 -25.64
C CYS A 638 -5.65 28.28 -25.65
N LEU A 639 -4.98 27.73 -24.62
CA LEU A 639 -3.52 27.77 -24.49
C LEU A 639 -2.81 27.01 -25.61
N ASN A 640 -3.43 25.97 -26.15
CA ASN A 640 -2.97 25.27 -27.36
C ASN A 640 -4.15 24.60 -28.07
N THR A 641 -4.00 24.32 -29.36
CA THR A 641 -5.05 23.73 -30.21
C THR A 641 -4.99 22.20 -30.28
N LEU A 642 -4.09 21.56 -29.53
CA LEU A 642 -3.86 20.13 -29.61
C LEU A 642 -4.99 19.34 -28.90
N PRO A 643 -5.50 18.26 -29.51
CA PRO A 643 -6.31 17.28 -28.81
C PRO A 643 -5.54 16.70 -27.61
N ILE A 644 -6.21 16.57 -26.47
CA ILE A 644 -5.65 16.00 -25.23
C ILE A 644 -6.42 14.74 -24.85
N VAL A 645 -5.71 13.64 -24.67
CA VAL A 645 -6.25 12.34 -24.22
C VAL A 645 -5.59 11.97 -22.89
N ASN A 646 -6.40 11.73 -21.86
CA ASN A 646 -5.89 11.29 -20.56
C ASN A 646 -6.07 9.78 -20.40
N LEU A 647 -4.96 9.09 -20.14
CA LEU A 647 -4.93 7.67 -19.85
C LEU A 647 -4.75 7.49 -18.34
N ASP A 648 -5.61 6.65 -17.75
CA ASP A 648 -5.44 6.20 -16.38
C ASP A 648 -4.37 5.09 -16.36
N GLY A 649 -3.39 5.19 -15.47
CA GLY A 649 -2.30 4.23 -15.32
C GLY A 649 -2.78 2.79 -15.12
N PHE A 650 -3.99 2.61 -14.56
CA PHE A 650 -4.59 1.28 -14.38
C PHE A 650 -5.15 0.66 -15.67
N THR A 651 -5.25 1.42 -16.77
CA THR A 651 -5.84 0.91 -18.01
C THR A 651 -4.80 0.18 -18.85
N GLY A 652 -5.05 -1.10 -19.15
CA GLY A 652 -4.20 -1.90 -20.03
C GLY A 652 -4.27 -1.44 -21.49
N SER A 653 -3.38 -2.02 -22.33
CA SER A 653 -3.11 -1.70 -23.74
C SER A 653 -4.31 -1.43 -24.66
N ASP A 654 -5.52 -1.86 -24.30
CA ASP A 654 -6.73 -1.73 -25.13
C ASP A 654 -7.31 -0.30 -25.19
N THR A 655 -6.92 0.60 -24.28
CA THR A 655 -7.36 2.00 -24.25
C THR A 655 -6.41 2.96 -24.98
N ILE A 656 -5.24 2.47 -25.42
CA ILE A 656 -4.23 3.29 -26.10
C ILE A 656 -4.75 3.72 -27.49
N PRO A 657 -4.82 5.03 -27.80
CA PRO A 657 -5.23 5.51 -29.10
C PRO A 657 -4.36 4.94 -30.24
N PRO A 658 -4.96 4.52 -31.37
CA PRO A 658 -4.20 4.01 -32.51
C PRO A 658 -3.33 5.06 -33.22
N SER A 659 -3.47 6.36 -32.89
CA SER A 659 -2.77 7.48 -33.53
C SER A 659 -1.43 7.86 -32.88
N ILE A 660 -0.91 7.09 -31.92
CA ILE A 660 0.33 7.45 -31.20
C ILE A 660 1.57 7.21 -32.07
N GLY A 661 2.36 8.27 -32.27
CA GLY A 661 3.63 8.28 -33.01
C GLY A 661 4.45 9.55 -32.81
N ALA A 662 5.41 9.84 -33.69
CA ALA A 662 6.41 10.91 -33.53
C ALA A 662 5.85 12.35 -33.38
N ASN A 663 4.60 12.59 -33.77
CA ASN A 663 3.91 13.87 -33.60
C ASN A 663 3.01 13.91 -32.35
N THR A 664 3.17 12.95 -31.44
CA THR A 664 2.45 12.88 -30.16
C THR A 664 3.40 13.21 -29.02
N LEU A 665 2.97 14.13 -28.14
CA LEU A 665 3.63 14.34 -26.85
C LEU A 665 2.91 13.52 -25.79
N PHE A 666 3.59 12.57 -25.19
CA PHE A 666 3.14 11.84 -24.02
C PHE A 666 3.65 12.52 -22.74
N ILE A 667 2.76 12.88 -21.82
CA ILE A 667 3.08 13.47 -20.52
C ILE A 667 2.88 12.41 -19.44
N ALA A 668 3.96 11.87 -18.89
CA ALA A 668 3.92 11.00 -17.72
C ALA A 668 4.02 11.85 -16.45
N ASN A 669 3.04 11.75 -15.55
CA ASN A 669 3.01 12.56 -14.33
C ASN A 669 2.97 11.67 -13.09
N SER A 670 3.96 11.83 -12.20
CA SER A 670 4.02 11.12 -10.93
C SER A 670 4.90 11.88 -9.93
N ASN A 671 4.37 12.19 -8.75
CA ASN A 671 5.12 12.84 -7.68
C ASN A 671 6.40 12.06 -7.33
N SER A 672 6.25 10.78 -6.96
CA SER A 672 7.38 9.91 -6.61
C SER A 672 8.24 9.56 -7.83
N GLY A 673 7.67 9.59 -9.03
CA GLY A 673 8.31 9.09 -10.25
C GLY A 673 8.54 7.58 -10.25
N GLY A 674 8.09 6.89 -9.20
CA GLY A 674 8.18 5.45 -8.99
C GLY A 674 6.90 4.71 -9.34
N THR A 675 5.76 5.41 -9.53
CA THR A 675 4.43 4.81 -9.70
C THR A 675 4.42 3.73 -10.78
N SER A 676 4.38 2.48 -10.35
CA SER A 676 4.61 1.33 -11.23
C SER A 676 3.70 1.28 -12.47
N ASP A 677 2.43 1.64 -12.33
CA ASP A 677 1.48 1.64 -13.45
C ASP A 677 1.72 2.79 -14.45
N THR A 678 2.22 3.93 -13.98
CA THR A 678 2.60 5.04 -14.89
C THR A 678 3.89 4.72 -15.63
N ILE A 679 4.84 4.08 -14.95
CA ILE A 679 6.07 3.56 -15.55
C ILE A 679 5.75 2.55 -16.66
N LYS A 680 4.97 1.51 -16.35
CA LYS A 680 4.56 0.50 -17.33
C LYS A 680 3.88 1.12 -18.54
N LEU A 681 2.94 2.05 -18.34
CA LEU A 681 2.30 2.76 -19.44
C LEU A 681 3.31 3.52 -20.30
N THR A 682 4.32 4.13 -19.68
CA THR A 682 5.41 4.81 -20.39
C THR A 682 6.24 3.83 -21.23
N HIS A 683 6.58 2.66 -20.68
CA HIS A 683 7.26 1.58 -21.39
C HIS A 683 6.40 0.98 -22.51
N GLU A 684 5.11 0.76 -22.29
CA GLU A 684 4.17 0.25 -23.30
C GLU A 684 4.10 1.18 -24.53
N LEU A 685 4.20 2.48 -24.30
CA LEU A 685 4.12 3.49 -25.35
C LEU A 685 5.42 3.63 -26.16
N ALA A 686 6.58 3.40 -25.56
CA ALA A 686 7.86 3.80 -26.16
C ALA A 686 9.01 2.79 -26.17
N SER A 687 8.95 1.72 -25.38
CA SER A 687 9.98 0.65 -25.45
C SER A 687 9.88 -0.12 -26.77
N LEU A 688 11.03 -0.56 -27.31
CA LEU A 688 11.05 -1.30 -28.57
C LEU A 688 10.18 -2.57 -28.49
N GLN A 689 10.30 -3.30 -27.38
CA GLN A 689 9.58 -4.55 -27.09
C GLN A 689 8.06 -4.36 -27.06
N SER A 690 7.57 -3.17 -26.69
CA SER A 690 6.13 -2.89 -26.62
C SER A 690 5.59 -2.20 -27.87
N VAL A 691 6.39 -1.33 -28.50
CA VAL A 691 6.02 -0.62 -29.72
C VAL A 691 5.80 -1.60 -30.88
N VAL A 692 6.62 -2.65 -31.01
CA VAL A 692 6.50 -3.63 -32.11
C VAL A 692 5.15 -4.37 -32.08
N PRO A 693 4.73 -5.03 -30.97
CA PRO A 693 3.41 -5.64 -30.85
C PRO A 693 2.26 -4.66 -31.07
N ARG A 694 2.41 -3.40 -30.65
CA ARG A 694 1.41 -2.34 -30.90
C ARG A 694 1.27 -2.05 -32.39
N ILE A 695 2.39 -1.89 -33.11
CA ILE A 695 2.37 -1.68 -34.56
C ILE A 695 1.75 -2.89 -35.26
N GLU A 696 2.06 -4.11 -34.84
CA GLU A 696 1.43 -5.32 -35.38
C GLU A 696 -0.09 -5.31 -35.19
N ALA A 697 -0.56 -5.04 -33.96
CA ALA A 697 -1.98 -5.01 -33.63
C ALA A 697 -2.71 -3.93 -34.45
N GLU A 698 -2.10 -2.75 -34.60
CA GLU A 698 -2.63 -1.67 -35.44
C GLU A 698 -2.69 -2.08 -36.91
N THR A 699 -1.61 -2.67 -37.42
CA THR A 699 -1.47 -3.14 -38.81
C THR A 699 -2.50 -4.24 -39.13
N LYS A 700 -2.79 -5.13 -38.15
CA LYS A 700 -3.82 -6.18 -38.26
C LYS A 700 -5.24 -5.62 -38.29
N ARG A 701 -5.50 -4.47 -37.65
CA ARG A 701 -6.83 -3.82 -37.60
C ARG A 701 -7.16 -3.00 -38.86
N ARG A 702 -6.16 -2.63 -39.67
CA ARG A 702 -6.32 -1.78 -40.87
C ARG A 702 -6.46 -2.61 -42.16
N ASP A 703 -6.96 -1.99 -43.23
CA ASP A 703 -7.10 -2.64 -44.54
C ASP A 703 -5.71 -3.04 -45.08
N PRO A 704 -5.47 -4.34 -45.37
CA PRO A 704 -4.18 -4.84 -45.83
C PRO A 704 -3.73 -4.26 -47.19
N LYS A 705 -4.61 -3.58 -47.94
CA LYS A 705 -4.30 -2.95 -49.23
C LYS A 705 -3.72 -1.55 -49.11
N LEU A 706 -3.75 -0.94 -47.92
CA LEU A 706 -3.19 0.39 -47.71
C LEU A 706 -1.66 0.35 -47.85
N ALA A 707 -1.09 1.33 -48.55
CA ALA A 707 0.36 1.39 -48.77
C ALA A 707 1.15 1.44 -47.46
N GLU A 708 0.66 2.19 -46.46
CA GLU A 708 1.24 2.26 -45.12
C GLU A 708 1.23 0.90 -44.40
N VAL A 709 0.19 0.09 -44.60
CA VAL A 709 0.06 -1.26 -44.00
C VAL A 709 1.02 -2.24 -44.67
N ILE A 710 1.17 -2.14 -45.99
CA ILE A 710 2.14 -2.96 -46.76
C ILE A 710 3.57 -2.66 -46.30
N VAL A 711 3.92 -1.37 -46.17
CA VAL A 711 5.24 -0.95 -45.68
C VAL A 711 5.43 -1.40 -44.23
N ALA A 712 4.44 -1.20 -43.35
CA ALA A 712 4.54 -1.62 -41.95
C ALA A 712 4.72 -3.13 -41.81
N LYS A 713 3.98 -3.95 -42.57
CA LYS A 713 4.16 -5.41 -42.59
C LYS A 713 5.56 -5.82 -43.01
N SER A 714 6.07 -5.23 -44.10
CA SER A 714 7.43 -5.51 -44.56
C SER A 714 8.50 -5.13 -43.52
N ARG A 715 8.29 -4.04 -42.76
CA ARG A 715 9.21 -3.62 -41.69
C ARG A 715 9.10 -4.49 -40.45
N LEU A 716 7.90 -4.94 -40.10
CA LEU A 716 7.67 -5.88 -39.00
C LEU A 716 8.32 -7.24 -39.28
N GLU A 717 8.17 -7.78 -40.49
CA GLU A 717 8.85 -9.01 -40.91
C GLU A 717 10.39 -8.87 -40.83
N GLU A 718 10.93 -7.70 -41.18
CA GLU A 718 12.37 -7.42 -41.03
C GLU A 718 12.79 -7.35 -39.56
N LEU A 719 11.98 -6.73 -38.70
CA LEU A 719 12.21 -6.62 -37.26
C LEU A 719 12.16 -7.97 -36.55
N GLU A 720 11.20 -8.85 -36.88
CA GLU A 720 11.07 -10.18 -36.28
C GLU A 720 12.36 -11.01 -36.42
N ASN A 721 13.11 -10.81 -37.51
CA ASN A 721 14.39 -11.50 -37.73
C ASN A 721 15.57 -10.92 -36.93
N LEU A 722 15.43 -9.72 -36.37
CA LEU A 722 16.48 -8.97 -35.67
C LEU A 722 16.22 -8.79 -34.17
N LEU A 723 14.99 -9.04 -33.71
CA LEU A 723 14.62 -8.91 -32.31
C LEU A 723 15.08 -10.13 -31.51
N GLN A 724 16.05 -9.90 -30.63
CA GLN A 724 16.45 -10.75 -29.50
C GLN A 724 15.99 -10.05 -28.20
N PRO A 725 15.95 -10.76 -27.05
CA PRO A 725 15.52 -10.17 -25.77
C PRO A 725 16.26 -8.86 -25.41
N ASP A 726 17.55 -8.80 -25.74
CA ASP A 726 18.49 -7.71 -25.48
C ASP A 726 18.68 -6.74 -26.67
N THR A 727 17.88 -6.87 -27.74
CA THR A 727 17.99 -5.94 -28.87
C THR A 727 17.58 -4.54 -28.45
N GLU A 728 18.55 -3.65 -28.31
CA GLU A 728 18.31 -2.22 -28.17
C GLU A 728 18.00 -1.55 -29.50
N ARG A 729 17.35 -0.39 -29.44
CA ARG A 729 16.98 0.37 -30.65
C ARG A 729 18.18 0.72 -31.52
N HIS A 730 19.32 1.06 -30.91
CA HIS A 730 20.53 1.43 -31.65
C HIS A 730 21.19 0.24 -32.39
N ASN A 731 20.84 -1.00 -32.02
CA ASN A 731 21.29 -2.22 -32.69
C ASN A 731 20.57 -2.45 -34.03
N LEU A 732 19.45 -1.77 -34.28
CA LEU A 732 18.67 -1.92 -35.51
C LEU A 732 19.30 -1.16 -36.68
N PRO A 733 19.13 -1.60 -37.94
CA PRO A 733 19.45 -0.81 -39.12
C PRO A 733 18.79 0.59 -39.10
N PRO A 734 19.45 1.64 -39.64
CA PRO A 734 18.95 3.02 -39.54
C PRO A 734 17.52 3.24 -40.04
N HIS A 735 17.08 2.51 -41.07
CA HIS A 735 15.71 2.62 -41.57
C HIS A 735 14.66 2.01 -40.63
N LEU A 736 15.02 0.96 -39.88
CA LEU A 736 14.16 0.40 -38.83
C LEU A 736 14.16 1.29 -37.60
N GLN A 737 15.30 1.88 -37.23
CA GLN A 737 15.36 2.90 -36.18
C GLN A 737 14.44 4.09 -36.49
N ALA A 738 14.42 4.54 -37.74
CA ALA A 738 13.56 5.62 -38.21
C ALA A 738 12.07 5.20 -38.21
N PHE A 739 11.76 3.98 -38.64
CA PHE A 739 10.40 3.42 -38.60
C PHE A 739 9.86 3.34 -37.18
N ILE A 740 10.65 2.83 -36.22
CA ILE A 740 10.27 2.82 -34.80
C ILE A 740 10.13 4.25 -34.29
N ALA A 741 11.03 5.17 -34.67
CA ALA A 741 10.92 6.60 -34.30
C ALA A 741 9.57 7.19 -34.66
N GLU A 742 9.10 6.91 -35.88
CA GLU A 742 7.84 7.42 -36.41
C GLU A 742 6.63 6.95 -35.59
N LYS A 743 6.76 5.77 -34.95
CA LYS A 743 5.71 5.11 -34.16
C LYS A 743 5.83 5.34 -32.67
N THR A 744 6.91 5.96 -32.19
CA THR A 744 7.14 6.26 -30.77
C THR A 744 6.77 7.72 -30.46
N PRO A 745 5.99 8.00 -29.39
CA PRO A 745 5.71 9.38 -28.96
C PRO A 745 6.95 10.00 -28.30
N TRP A 746 6.93 11.32 -28.14
CA TRP A 746 7.91 12.00 -27.28
C TRP A 746 7.45 11.97 -25.84
N ILE A 747 8.33 11.63 -24.91
CA ILE A 747 7.95 11.46 -23.50
C ILE A 747 8.44 12.64 -22.69
N TYR A 748 7.53 13.43 -22.15
CA TYR A 748 7.81 14.45 -21.16
C TYR A 748 7.36 13.97 -19.79
N VAL A 749 8.26 14.01 -18.81
CA VAL A 749 7.96 13.54 -17.46
C VAL A 749 7.76 14.72 -16.52
N VAL A 750 6.73 14.70 -15.69
CA VAL A 750 6.59 15.62 -14.54
C VAL A 750 6.73 14.82 -13.26
N THR A 751 7.77 15.11 -12.48
CA THR A 751 8.04 14.40 -11.23
C THR A 751 8.75 15.29 -10.21
N ASN A 752 8.60 14.95 -8.92
CA ASN A 752 9.31 15.62 -7.85
C ASN A 752 10.71 15.06 -7.61
N ILE A 753 10.93 13.81 -8.00
CA ILE A 753 12.19 13.09 -7.78
C ILE A 753 12.89 12.95 -9.12
N GLU A 754 13.90 13.80 -9.37
CA GLU A 754 14.71 13.78 -10.61
C GLU A 754 15.23 12.41 -11.01
N ALA A 755 15.43 11.62 -9.98
CA ALA A 755 16.37 10.54 -9.94
C ALA A 755 15.58 9.19 -9.91
N SER A 756 14.26 9.28 -9.77
CA SER A 756 13.28 8.20 -9.96
C SER A 756 13.34 7.57 -11.36
N ALA A 757 12.69 6.41 -11.54
CA ALA A 757 12.58 5.72 -12.83
C ALA A 757 11.98 6.63 -13.93
N LEU A 758 10.87 7.31 -13.66
CA LEU A 758 10.33 8.29 -14.60
C LEU A 758 11.27 9.49 -14.78
N GLY A 759 11.94 9.95 -13.72
CA GLY A 759 12.98 10.98 -13.83
C GLY A 759 14.11 10.60 -14.80
N ASN A 760 14.57 9.34 -14.77
CA ASN A 760 15.56 8.79 -15.69
C ASN A 760 15.05 8.76 -17.14
N ILE A 761 13.81 8.32 -17.34
CA ILE A 761 13.16 8.35 -18.64
C ILE A 761 13.10 9.80 -19.16
N GLY A 762 12.61 10.74 -18.37
CA GLY A 762 12.48 12.14 -18.78
C GLY A 762 13.83 12.81 -19.12
N ARG A 763 14.92 12.36 -18.49
CA ARG A 763 16.29 12.81 -18.79
C ARG A 763 16.94 12.07 -19.97
N GLY A 764 16.28 11.06 -20.53
CA GLY A 764 16.81 10.23 -21.61
C GLY A 764 17.94 9.29 -21.17
N LEU A 765 18.02 8.99 -19.87
CA LEU A 765 18.99 8.04 -19.30
C LEU A 765 18.50 6.60 -19.39
N ASP A 766 17.20 6.40 -19.61
CA ASP A 766 16.65 5.08 -19.87
C ASP A 766 16.95 4.65 -21.32
N VAL A 767 17.77 3.61 -21.46
CA VAL A 767 18.16 3.06 -22.78
C VAL A 767 17.02 2.36 -23.50
N ALA A 768 16.04 1.83 -22.76
CA ALA A 768 14.86 1.19 -23.34
C ALA A 768 13.89 2.23 -23.90
N ILE A 769 13.90 3.44 -23.35
CA ILE A 769 13.01 4.55 -23.75
C ILE A 769 13.80 5.72 -24.34
N GLN A 770 14.03 5.65 -25.65
CA GLN A 770 14.50 6.80 -26.44
C GLN A 770 13.55 7.07 -27.62
N PRO A 771 13.17 8.34 -27.89
CA PRO A 771 13.71 9.58 -27.34
C PRO A 771 12.82 10.25 -26.27
N ALA A 772 13.44 10.71 -25.18
CA ALA A 772 12.79 11.57 -24.19
C ALA A 772 12.61 13.01 -24.70
N ALA A 773 11.48 13.61 -24.37
CA ALA A 773 11.19 15.02 -24.60
C ALA A 773 11.87 15.93 -23.57
N GLY A 774 12.12 15.44 -22.36
CA GLY A 774 12.58 16.23 -21.23
C GLY A 774 11.82 15.91 -19.95
N ALA A 775 12.17 16.61 -18.88
CA ALA A 775 11.56 16.40 -17.58
C ALA A 775 11.28 17.73 -16.85
N GLY A 776 10.03 17.89 -16.41
CA GLY A 776 9.62 18.88 -15.42
C GLY A 776 9.88 18.37 -14.02
N ILE A 777 11.12 18.51 -13.57
CA ILE A 777 11.54 18.13 -12.23
C ILE A 777 11.20 19.27 -11.25
N THR A 778 10.31 19.06 -10.30
CA THR A 778 9.96 20.14 -9.33
C THR A 778 11.04 20.29 -8.23
N ASN A 779 11.67 19.19 -7.79
CA ASN A 779 12.66 19.15 -6.69
C ASN A 779 12.18 19.94 -5.47
N LEU A 780 10.96 19.66 -5.02
CA LEU A 780 10.37 20.17 -3.80
C LEU A 780 10.81 19.33 -2.60
N PRO A 781 10.58 19.82 -1.36
CA PRO A 781 10.71 18.96 -0.19
C PRO A 781 9.86 17.69 -0.36
N GLU A 782 10.20 16.71 0.46
CA GLU A 782 9.42 15.49 0.53
C GLU A 782 8.01 15.75 1.03
N GLU A 783 7.06 15.03 0.44
CA GLU A 783 5.66 15.01 0.84
C GLU A 783 5.47 13.72 1.64
N GLU A 784 5.34 13.85 2.96
CA GLU A 784 5.22 12.68 3.86
C GLU A 784 3.76 12.28 4.04
N CYS A 785 2.84 13.21 3.78
CA CYS A 785 1.43 12.92 3.83
C CYS A 785 0.98 12.07 2.63
N VAL A 786 0.25 10.98 2.91
CA VAL A 786 -0.32 10.07 1.90
C VAL A 786 -1.14 10.83 0.84
N GLY A 787 -1.95 11.80 1.29
CA GLY A 787 -2.70 12.66 0.38
C GLY A 787 -1.84 13.78 -0.17
N SER A 788 -1.46 13.71 -1.45
CA SER A 788 -0.64 14.75 -2.10
C SER A 788 -1.27 16.16 -2.02
N THR A 789 -0.46 17.15 -1.66
CA THR A 789 -0.84 18.56 -1.46
C THR A 789 -0.06 19.48 -2.40
N PHE A 790 1.16 19.89 -2.01
CA PHE A 790 1.95 20.86 -2.74
C PHE A 790 2.59 20.26 -4.00
N ALA A 791 2.86 18.95 -4.03
CA ALA A 791 3.40 18.31 -5.23
C ALA A 791 2.38 18.29 -6.37
N ALA A 792 1.11 18.04 -6.05
CA ALA A 792 0.00 18.13 -7.00
C ALA A 792 -0.14 19.54 -7.59
N MET A 793 -0.07 20.57 -6.75
CA MET A 793 -0.14 21.97 -7.18
C MET A 793 1.08 22.34 -8.03
N ALA A 794 2.27 21.92 -7.65
CA ALA A 794 3.47 22.16 -8.45
C ALA A 794 3.35 21.50 -9.84
N SER A 795 2.94 20.24 -9.90
CA SER A 795 2.71 19.53 -11.16
C SER A 795 1.69 20.25 -12.06
N LEU A 796 0.58 20.76 -11.49
CA LEU A 796 -0.39 21.56 -12.23
C LEU A 796 0.23 22.85 -12.80
N GLN A 797 1.04 23.55 -12.01
CA GLN A 797 1.75 24.76 -12.45
C GLN A 797 2.70 24.45 -13.62
N TRP A 798 3.43 23.34 -13.54
CA TRP A 798 4.32 22.86 -14.61
C TRP A 798 3.57 22.52 -15.89
N GLN A 799 2.46 21.81 -15.81
CA GLN A 799 1.69 21.42 -16.99
C GLN A 799 1.01 22.62 -17.65
N LEU A 800 0.49 23.58 -16.89
CA LEU A 800 -0.07 24.82 -17.45
C LEU A 800 1.02 25.69 -18.10
N ALA A 801 2.21 25.75 -17.50
CA ALA A 801 3.36 26.41 -18.12
C ALA A 801 3.76 25.73 -19.44
N LEU A 802 3.79 24.40 -19.46
CA LEU A 802 4.07 23.61 -20.67
C LEU A 802 3.03 23.85 -21.76
N HIS A 803 1.74 23.78 -21.43
CA HIS A 803 0.66 24.02 -22.39
C HIS A 803 0.72 25.42 -23.00
N THR A 804 1.05 26.44 -22.20
CA THR A 804 1.25 27.82 -22.65
C THR A 804 2.45 27.91 -23.60
N TYR A 805 3.58 27.31 -23.23
CA TYR A 805 4.79 27.30 -24.05
C TYR A 805 4.58 26.63 -25.41
N LEU A 806 3.90 25.47 -25.41
CA LEU A 806 3.57 24.76 -26.64
C LEU A 806 2.71 25.63 -27.57
N GLY A 807 1.70 26.32 -27.02
CA GLY A 807 0.88 27.23 -27.81
C GLY A 807 1.63 28.42 -28.37
N GLU A 808 2.48 29.04 -27.56
CA GLU A 808 3.33 30.17 -27.97
C GLU A 808 4.25 29.77 -29.12
N VAL A 809 4.98 28.65 -29.00
CA VAL A 809 5.90 28.16 -30.03
C VAL A 809 5.19 27.76 -31.33
N ARG A 810 3.98 27.21 -31.21
CA ARG A 810 3.13 26.86 -32.36
C ARG A 810 2.49 28.07 -33.02
N GLY A 811 2.42 29.21 -32.32
CA GLY A 811 1.65 30.38 -32.74
C GLY A 811 0.14 30.21 -32.57
N ASP A 812 -0.29 29.27 -31.71
CA ASP A 812 -1.70 29.14 -31.30
C ASP A 812 -2.13 30.34 -30.44
N ILE A 813 -1.18 30.90 -29.67
CA ILE A 813 -1.36 32.12 -28.87
C ILE A 813 -0.22 33.11 -29.11
N SER A 814 -0.44 34.40 -28.79
CA SER A 814 0.61 35.41 -28.89
C SER A 814 1.55 35.38 -27.68
N ALA A 815 2.77 35.89 -27.85
CA ALA A 815 3.75 35.99 -26.77
C ALA A 815 3.26 36.90 -25.62
N GLU A 816 2.47 37.93 -25.92
CA GLU A 816 1.86 38.79 -24.90
C GLU A 816 0.82 38.03 -24.07
N TYR A 817 0.02 37.16 -24.70
CA TYR A 817 -0.93 36.34 -23.96
C TYR A 817 -0.21 35.27 -23.13
N ALA A 818 0.84 34.65 -23.67
CA ALA A 818 1.70 33.74 -22.90
C ALA A 818 2.33 34.42 -21.67
N GLU A 819 2.88 35.64 -21.84
CA GLU A 819 3.42 36.46 -20.74
C GLU A 819 2.38 36.72 -19.65
N GLN A 820 1.14 37.03 -20.04
CA GLN A 820 0.05 37.20 -19.09
C GLN A 820 -0.19 35.92 -18.27
N ILE A 821 -0.25 34.75 -18.92
CA ILE A 821 -0.47 33.47 -18.23
C ILE A 821 0.71 33.14 -17.31
N TYR A 822 1.96 33.32 -17.76
CA TYR A 822 3.14 33.12 -16.92
C TYR A 822 3.15 34.06 -15.71
N ARG A 823 2.79 35.34 -15.90
CA ARG A 823 2.65 36.31 -14.82
C ARG A 823 1.59 35.88 -13.81
N GLU A 824 0.43 35.41 -14.26
CA GLU A 824 -0.60 34.87 -13.36
C GLU A 824 -0.10 33.63 -12.59
N LEU A 825 0.50 32.65 -13.27
CA LEU A 825 1.08 31.46 -12.62
C LEU A 825 2.18 31.82 -11.61
N SER A 826 2.96 32.88 -11.87
CA SER A 826 4.02 33.32 -10.96
C SER A 826 3.51 33.92 -9.64
N ARG A 827 2.24 34.32 -9.58
CA ARG A 827 1.58 34.84 -8.38
C ARG A 827 1.02 33.75 -7.47
N LEU A 828 1.08 32.48 -7.89
CA LEU A 828 0.56 31.36 -7.11
C LEU A 828 1.08 31.31 -5.65
N PRO A 829 2.36 31.58 -5.35
CA PRO A 829 2.84 31.58 -3.96
C PRO A 829 2.14 32.64 -3.11
N GLU A 830 2.05 33.88 -3.62
CA GLU A 830 1.39 35.00 -2.92
C GLU A 830 -0.09 34.69 -2.65
N VAL A 831 -0.79 34.11 -3.63
CA VAL A 831 -2.20 33.74 -3.50
C VAL A 831 -2.37 32.59 -2.50
N THR A 832 -1.45 31.62 -2.50
CA THR A 832 -1.46 30.52 -1.52
C THR A 832 -1.25 31.07 -0.10
N GLU A 833 -0.29 31.97 0.08
CA GLU A 833 -0.03 32.65 1.36
C GLU A 833 -1.26 33.39 1.85
N GLN A 834 -1.94 34.15 0.96
CA GLN A 834 -3.19 34.84 1.30
C GLN A 834 -4.27 33.88 1.79
N ILE A 835 -4.48 32.75 1.12
CA ILE A 835 -5.51 31.77 1.49
C ILE A 835 -5.20 31.12 2.86
N VAL A 836 -3.98 30.60 3.05
CA VAL A 836 -3.65 29.85 4.28
C VAL A 836 -3.47 30.74 5.51
N SER A 837 -3.30 32.05 5.30
CA SER A 837 -3.17 33.04 6.37
C SER A 837 -4.46 33.80 6.66
N ASP A 838 -5.54 33.57 5.91
CA ASP A 838 -6.81 34.26 6.08
C ASP A 838 -7.52 33.78 7.37
N PRO A 839 -7.60 34.62 8.42
CA PRO A 839 -8.24 34.24 9.66
C PRO A 839 -9.76 34.16 9.53
N GLU A 840 -10.38 34.94 8.64
CA GLU A 840 -11.83 34.92 8.42
C GLU A 840 -12.24 33.63 7.73
N LEU A 841 -11.52 33.25 6.67
CA LEU A 841 -11.71 31.96 5.98
C LEU A 841 -11.51 30.79 6.94
N THR A 842 -10.43 30.80 7.71
CA THR A 842 -10.11 29.74 8.67
C THR A 842 -11.21 29.62 9.73
N ALA A 843 -11.65 30.74 10.31
CA ALA A 843 -12.73 30.76 11.28
C ALA A 843 -14.07 30.28 10.68
N GLU A 844 -14.37 30.63 9.42
CA GLU A 844 -15.58 30.17 8.74
C GLU A 844 -15.54 28.65 8.47
N ILE A 845 -14.39 28.12 8.05
CA ILE A 845 -14.19 26.67 7.86
C ILE A 845 -14.29 25.94 9.20
N GLN A 846 -13.63 26.43 10.25
CA GLN A 846 -13.70 25.84 11.58
C GLN A 846 -15.12 25.87 12.12
N LYS A 847 -15.83 26.99 11.97
CA LYS A 847 -17.25 27.09 12.33
C LYS A 847 -18.10 26.04 11.60
N MET A 848 -17.89 25.86 10.28
CA MET A 848 -18.58 24.80 9.54
C MET A 848 -18.24 23.41 10.12
N CYS A 849 -16.98 23.16 10.43
CA CYS A 849 -16.55 21.88 11.01
C CYS A 849 -17.17 21.67 12.40
N ASP A 850 -17.14 22.67 13.27
CA ASP A 850 -17.75 22.63 14.60
C ASP A 850 -19.25 22.41 14.55
N GLU A 851 -19.92 23.02 13.58
CA GLU A 851 -21.34 22.80 13.35
C GLU A 851 -21.57 21.39 12.80
N LEU A 852 -20.97 21.01 11.68
CA LEU A 852 -21.41 19.85 10.90
C LEU A 852 -20.72 18.52 11.24
N VAL A 853 -19.53 18.54 11.84
CA VAL A 853 -18.76 17.33 12.13
C VAL A 853 -19.54 16.47 13.13
N GLY A 854 -19.89 15.26 12.69
CA GLY A 854 -20.67 14.29 13.46
C GLY A 854 -22.03 13.91 12.89
N GLY A 855 -22.44 14.53 11.78
CA GLY A 855 -23.48 13.95 10.93
C GLY A 855 -22.90 12.95 9.93
N ASN A 856 -23.63 11.86 9.68
CA ASN A 856 -23.37 10.94 8.56
C ASN A 856 -23.78 11.61 7.23
N PHE A 857 -22.95 12.52 6.72
CA PHE A 857 -23.25 13.23 5.47
C PHE A 857 -22.59 12.59 4.26
N ASP A 858 -23.35 12.46 3.17
CA ASP A 858 -22.76 12.24 1.85
C ASP A 858 -22.18 13.58 1.38
N PHE A 859 -20.86 13.69 1.26
CA PHE A 859 -20.20 14.92 0.85
C PHE A 859 -20.01 14.90 -0.66
N VAL A 860 -20.53 15.93 -1.33
CA VAL A 860 -20.48 16.02 -2.80
C VAL A 860 -19.81 17.32 -3.19
N TYR A 861 -18.80 17.26 -4.04
CA TYR A 861 -18.20 18.43 -4.67
C TYR A 861 -18.73 18.57 -6.10
N THR A 862 -19.00 19.80 -6.53
CA THR A 862 -19.42 20.08 -7.90
C THR A 862 -18.91 21.40 -8.43
N GLY A 863 -18.63 21.46 -9.73
CA GLY A 863 -18.07 22.64 -10.39
C GLY A 863 -18.09 22.51 -11.92
N TYR A 864 -17.61 23.55 -12.60
CA TYR A 864 -17.62 23.66 -14.06
C TYR A 864 -16.27 23.35 -14.73
N LEU A 865 -15.26 22.99 -13.93
CA LEU A 865 -13.94 22.56 -14.40
C LEU A 865 -13.74 21.11 -13.98
N ASP A 866 -13.87 20.20 -14.94
CA ASP A 866 -13.63 18.76 -14.78
C ASP A 866 -12.26 18.48 -14.14
N GLY A 867 -12.25 17.62 -13.13
CA GLY A 867 -11.08 17.22 -12.36
C GLY A 867 -10.94 17.95 -11.02
N VAL A 868 -11.40 19.21 -10.90
CA VAL A 868 -11.30 19.97 -9.64
C VAL A 868 -12.22 19.39 -8.56
N PRO A 869 -13.54 19.20 -8.79
CA PRO A 869 -14.40 18.54 -7.80
C PRO A 869 -13.94 17.13 -7.45
N GLU A 870 -13.40 16.39 -8.44
CA GLU A 870 -12.86 15.04 -8.26
C GLU A 870 -11.63 15.03 -7.36
N GLU A 871 -10.69 15.97 -7.51
CA GLU A 871 -9.52 16.09 -6.63
C GLU A 871 -9.94 16.48 -5.21
N GLN A 872 -10.86 17.42 -5.05
CA GLN A 872 -11.39 17.81 -3.74
C GLN A 872 -12.05 16.62 -3.02
N ALA A 873 -12.85 15.84 -3.76
CA ALA A 873 -13.48 14.63 -3.24
C ALA A 873 -12.44 13.53 -2.93
N HIS A 874 -11.42 13.37 -3.77
CA HIS A 874 -10.35 12.41 -3.55
C HIS A 874 -9.56 12.74 -2.29
N LYS A 875 -9.18 14.01 -2.09
CA LYS A 875 -8.45 14.46 -0.90
C LYS A 875 -9.26 14.29 0.37
N ALA A 876 -10.53 14.65 0.32
CA ALA A 876 -11.42 14.49 1.46
C ALA A 876 -11.63 13.00 1.78
N ALA A 877 -11.70 12.11 0.78
CA ALA A 877 -11.74 10.66 1.01
C ALA A 877 -10.47 10.11 1.66
N GLU A 878 -9.30 10.62 1.27
CA GLU A 878 -8.01 10.22 1.84
C GLU A 878 -7.83 10.72 3.28
N MET A 879 -8.25 11.95 3.57
CA MET A 879 -7.98 12.62 4.86
C MET A 879 -9.09 12.44 5.91
N ILE A 880 -10.35 12.30 5.47
CA ILE A 880 -11.53 12.31 6.35
C ILE A 880 -12.20 10.93 6.46
N GLN A 881 -11.94 10.04 5.48
CA GLN A 881 -12.48 8.67 5.39
C GLN A 881 -14.01 8.55 5.30
N GLU A 882 -14.70 9.61 4.87
CA GLU A 882 -16.13 9.62 4.57
C GLU A 882 -16.43 9.31 3.09
N MET A 883 -17.71 9.18 2.72
CA MET A 883 -18.09 9.02 1.32
C MET A 883 -18.09 10.36 0.60
N PHE A 884 -17.21 10.49 -0.40
CA PHE A 884 -17.09 11.68 -1.23
C PHE A 884 -17.39 11.39 -2.70
N ALA A 885 -18.01 12.34 -3.37
CA ALA A 885 -18.17 12.30 -4.82
C ALA A 885 -17.86 13.66 -5.43
N GLY A 886 -16.94 13.69 -6.40
CA GLY A 886 -16.68 14.86 -7.23
C GLY A 886 -17.39 14.70 -8.56
N TRP A 887 -18.20 15.68 -8.96
CA TRP A 887 -18.98 15.61 -10.18
C TRP A 887 -18.91 16.91 -10.98
N HIS A 888 -18.83 16.79 -12.30
CA HIS A 888 -19.09 17.93 -13.17
C HIS A 888 -20.55 18.42 -13.06
N PHE A 889 -20.72 19.74 -12.98
CA PHE A 889 -22.02 20.37 -12.76
C PHE A 889 -23.07 19.98 -13.80
N PHE A 890 -22.75 19.98 -15.10
CA PHE A 890 -23.76 19.65 -16.13
C PHE A 890 -24.28 18.22 -16.04
N GLN A 891 -23.55 17.32 -15.38
CA GLN A 891 -24.02 15.95 -15.16
C GLN A 891 -25.05 15.85 -14.01
N PHE A 892 -25.19 16.89 -13.18
CA PHE A 892 -26.14 16.89 -12.06
C PHE A 892 -27.59 16.65 -12.52
N GLN A 893 -27.98 17.30 -13.62
CA GLN A 893 -29.33 17.22 -14.19
C GLN A 893 -29.71 15.81 -14.68
N HIS A 894 -28.74 14.92 -14.86
CA HIS A 894 -28.91 13.61 -15.49
C HIS A 894 -28.84 12.44 -14.50
N GLY A 895 -29.56 12.55 -13.37
CA GLY A 895 -29.73 11.49 -12.38
C GLY A 895 -29.01 11.74 -11.05
N LYS A 896 -27.88 12.46 -11.06
CA LYS A 896 -27.11 12.82 -9.87
C LYS A 896 -27.90 13.65 -8.85
N TYR A 897 -28.84 14.49 -9.29
CA TYR A 897 -29.79 15.17 -8.39
C TYR A 897 -30.60 14.23 -7.50
N ALA A 898 -30.93 13.02 -7.98
CA ALA A 898 -31.72 12.07 -7.21
C ALA A 898 -30.94 11.47 -6.03
N HIS A 899 -29.61 11.53 -6.08
CA HIS A 899 -28.73 11.09 -5.00
C HIS A 899 -28.60 12.12 -3.89
N MET A 900 -28.86 13.40 -4.18
CA MET A 900 -28.86 14.44 -3.15
C MET A 900 -30.11 14.32 -2.30
N LYS A 901 -29.88 14.09 -1.02
CA LYS A 901 -30.95 13.94 -0.06
C LYS A 901 -31.14 15.28 0.63
N ARG A 902 -32.33 15.87 0.44
CA ARG A 902 -32.83 16.83 1.42
C ARG A 902 -32.85 16.12 2.75
N ARG A 903 -32.54 16.87 3.80
CA ARG A 903 -32.77 16.39 5.14
C ARG A 903 -34.25 16.07 5.32
N THR A 904 -34.57 14.85 5.71
CA THR A 904 -35.91 14.49 6.18
C THR A 904 -35.82 14.01 7.63
N ARG A 905 -36.94 13.63 8.25
CA ARG A 905 -36.96 13.01 9.58
C ARG A 905 -36.22 11.65 9.61
N HIS A 906 -35.92 11.07 8.45
CA HIS A 906 -35.43 9.69 8.30
C HIS A 906 -34.24 9.56 7.34
N THR A 907 -33.69 10.67 6.83
CA THR A 907 -32.55 10.66 5.91
C THR A 907 -31.55 11.72 6.30
N LEU A 908 -30.36 11.25 6.66
CA LEU A 908 -29.12 12.00 6.74
C LEU A 908 -28.88 12.62 5.35
N GLY A 909 -28.99 13.94 5.25
CA GLY A 909 -28.94 14.61 3.94
C GLY A 909 -27.52 14.69 3.37
N SER A 910 -27.37 15.35 2.24
CA SER A 910 -26.06 15.55 1.61
C SER A 910 -25.47 16.93 1.95
N ILE A 911 -24.15 17.00 2.17
CA ILE A 911 -23.39 18.27 2.15
C ILE A 911 -22.91 18.48 0.72
N LEU A 912 -23.14 19.66 0.17
CA LEU A 912 -22.68 20.01 -1.16
C LEU A 912 -21.68 21.17 -1.13
N GLY A 913 -20.45 20.89 -1.56
CA GLY A 913 -19.47 21.91 -1.94
C GLY A 913 -19.62 22.31 -3.39
N HIS A 914 -19.95 23.58 -3.65
CA HIS A 914 -20.01 24.11 -5.02
C HIS A 914 -18.87 25.08 -5.31
N ASN A 915 -18.07 24.78 -6.33
CA ASN A 915 -17.02 25.68 -6.79
C ASN A 915 -17.60 26.69 -7.79
N VAL A 916 -17.51 27.97 -7.44
CA VAL A 916 -17.90 29.12 -8.27
C VAL A 916 -16.66 29.63 -9.01
N PRO A 917 -16.61 29.56 -10.35
CA PRO A 917 -15.51 30.13 -11.14
C PRO A 917 -15.37 31.64 -10.94
N PRO A 918 -14.21 32.24 -11.21
CA PRO A 918 -13.95 33.64 -10.93
C PRO A 918 -14.81 34.58 -11.80
N PRO A 919 -15.09 35.82 -11.36
CA PRO A 919 -15.87 36.80 -12.13
C PRO A 919 -15.35 37.08 -13.54
N SER A 920 -14.02 37.04 -13.72
CA SER A 920 -13.35 37.09 -15.03
C SER A 920 -13.76 35.97 -15.99
N TRP A 921 -14.46 34.94 -15.49
CA TRP A 921 -15.09 33.88 -16.28
C TRP A 921 -16.63 33.98 -16.32
N PRO A 922 -17.19 35.05 -16.93
CA PRO A 922 -18.55 35.52 -16.66
C PRO A 922 -19.64 34.49 -16.95
N PHE A 923 -19.48 33.66 -17.99
CA PHE A 923 -20.47 32.65 -18.34
C PHE A 923 -20.62 31.57 -17.27
N PHE A 924 -19.49 30.98 -16.81
CA PHE A 924 -19.55 29.91 -15.82
C PHE A 924 -19.77 30.45 -14.41
N ASN A 925 -19.23 31.62 -14.08
CA ASN A 925 -19.50 32.32 -12.82
C ASN A 925 -21.01 32.60 -12.65
N ALA A 926 -21.65 33.27 -13.62
CA ALA A 926 -23.08 33.57 -13.55
C ALA A 926 -23.95 32.30 -13.45
N ARG A 927 -23.53 31.22 -14.12
CA ARG A 927 -24.20 29.91 -14.03
C ARG A 927 -24.04 29.26 -12.66
N ALA A 928 -22.85 29.32 -12.07
CA ALA A 928 -22.58 28.81 -10.73
C ALA A 928 -23.38 29.56 -9.65
N ILE A 929 -23.39 30.90 -9.68
CA ILE A 929 -24.19 31.73 -8.79
C ILE A 929 -25.68 31.37 -8.92
N LYS A 930 -26.20 31.32 -10.15
CA LYS A 930 -27.61 30.95 -10.38
C LYS A 930 -27.95 29.56 -9.84
N SER A 931 -27.01 28.62 -9.95
CA SER A 931 -27.27 27.23 -9.54
C SER A 931 -27.48 27.04 -8.05
N ALA A 932 -27.06 27.99 -7.21
CA ALA A 932 -27.37 27.98 -5.78
C ALA A 932 -28.88 27.90 -5.53
N SER A 933 -29.67 28.66 -6.29
CA SER A 933 -31.14 28.63 -6.19
C SER A 933 -31.74 27.29 -6.64
N GLU A 934 -31.07 26.56 -7.54
CA GLU A 934 -31.53 25.28 -8.08
C GLU A 934 -31.20 24.11 -7.16
N ILE A 935 -29.98 24.10 -6.62
CA ILE A 935 -29.44 22.99 -5.86
C ILE A 935 -29.69 23.14 -4.37
N GLY A 936 -29.51 24.34 -3.86
CA GLY A 936 -29.58 24.65 -2.43
C GLY A 936 -30.80 24.10 -1.73
N PRO A 937 -32.01 24.28 -2.28
CA PRO A 937 -33.20 23.71 -1.68
C PRO A 937 -33.13 22.17 -1.56
N ARG A 938 -32.36 21.45 -2.38
CA ARG A 938 -32.34 19.97 -2.50
C ARG A 938 -31.35 19.26 -1.56
N VAL A 939 -30.49 19.98 -0.87
CA VAL A 939 -29.46 19.41 0.01
C VAL A 939 -29.78 19.66 1.48
N ALA A 940 -29.05 19.01 2.40
CA ALA A 940 -29.16 19.33 3.82
C ALA A 940 -28.40 20.61 4.15
N THR A 941 -27.21 20.75 3.58
CA THR A 941 -26.31 21.88 3.77
C THR A 941 -25.53 22.11 2.48
N SER A 942 -25.24 23.37 2.15
CA SER A 942 -24.33 23.72 1.08
C SER A 942 -23.27 24.70 1.53
N PHE A 943 -22.07 24.54 0.98
CA PHE A 943 -21.05 25.57 1.04
C PHE A 943 -20.56 25.89 -0.37
N PHE A 944 -20.15 27.14 -0.57
CA PHE A 944 -19.67 27.62 -1.85
C PHE A 944 -18.21 28.04 -1.71
N ILE A 945 -17.38 27.69 -2.68
CA ILE A 945 -16.02 28.19 -2.80
C ILE A 945 -16.02 29.20 -3.95
N ALA A 946 -15.92 30.49 -3.65
CA ALA A 946 -16.15 31.59 -4.59
C ALA A 946 -15.13 32.72 -4.46
N HIS A 947 -15.08 33.62 -5.44
CA HIS A 947 -14.24 34.82 -5.31
C HIS A 947 -14.81 35.74 -4.23
N GLU A 948 -13.95 36.50 -3.53
CA GLU A 948 -14.37 37.43 -2.47
C GLU A 948 -15.48 38.40 -2.89
N SER A 949 -15.45 38.89 -4.14
CA SER A 949 -16.47 39.81 -4.69
C SER A 949 -17.86 39.19 -4.81
N ASP A 950 -17.95 37.85 -4.85
CA ASP A 950 -19.21 37.14 -5.04
C ASP A 950 -19.88 36.77 -3.70
N LYS A 951 -19.20 36.97 -2.56
CA LYS A 951 -19.71 36.62 -1.22
C LYS A 951 -21.05 37.26 -0.93
N GLU A 952 -21.15 38.58 -1.10
CA GLU A 952 -22.39 39.33 -0.87
C GLU A 952 -23.50 38.88 -1.83
N THR A 953 -23.16 38.61 -3.10
CA THR A 953 -24.15 38.16 -4.08
C THR A 953 -24.73 36.79 -3.71
N LEU A 954 -23.88 35.83 -3.35
CA LEU A 954 -24.29 34.49 -2.95
C LEU A 954 -25.14 34.50 -1.67
N GLN A 955 -24.78 35.33 -0.69
CA GLN A 955 -25.52 35.47 0.58
C GLN A 955 -26.89 36.14 0.40
N ASN A 956 -27.09 36.90 -0.68
CA ASN A 956 -28.31 37.64 -0.97
C ASN A 956 -29.16 37.01 -2.10
N ILE A 957 -28.90 35.76 -2.50
CA ILE A 957 -29.70 35.08 -3.52
C ILE A 957 -31.16 34.93 -3.02
N PRO A 958 -32.16 35.40 -3.80
CA PRO A 958 -33.57 35.24 -3.44
C PRO A 958 -33.94 33.77 -3.29
N ASP A 959 -34.74 33.47 -2.26
CA ASP A 959 -35.29 32.14 -1.95
C ASP A 959 -34.29 31.07 -1.48
N TYR A 960 -32.98 31.31 -1.55
CA TYR A 960 -31.96 30.42 -0.99
C TYR A 960 -30.60 31.13 -0.83
N ALA A 961 -30.09 31.21 0.41
CA ALA A 961 -28.70 31.59 0.68
C ALA A 961 -27.89 30.32 1.03
N PRO A 962 -26.67 30.13 0.50
CA PRO A 962 -25.78 29.07 0.95
C PRO A 962 -25.52 29.16 2.46
N ASP A 963 -25.31 28.00 3.11
CA ASP A 963 -25.05 27.97 4.55
C ASP A 963 -23.67 28.52 4.89
N PHE A 964 -22.69 28.30 4.00
CA PHE A 964 -21.31 28.79 4.13
C PHE A 964 -20.77 29.29 2.79
N VAL A 965 -19.91 30.32 2.80
CA VAL A 965 -19.28 30.86 1.59
C VAL A 965 -17.80 31.10 1.86
N PHE A 966 -16.97 30.15 1.45
CA PHE A 966 -15.51 30.22 1.51
C PHE A 966 -14.97 31.02 0.33
N THR A 967 -14.15 32.02 0.62
CA THR A 967 -13.67 32.94 -0.40
C THR A 967 -12.22 32.68 -0.80
N TYR A 968 -11.91 32.90 -2.08
CA TYR A 968 -10.54 33.00 -2.60
C TYR A 968 -10.25 34.40 -3.17
N PRO A 969 -8.99 34.86 -3.12
CA PRO A 969 -8.67 36.28 -3.32
C PRO A 969 -8.35 36.69 -4.77
N ALA A 970 -7.97 35.77 -5.67
CA ALA A 970 -7.54 36.13 -7.01
C ALA A 970 -8.62 35.87 -8.07
N ASP A 971 -9.07 36.96 -8.72
CA ASP A 971 -9.88 36.92 -9.95
C ASP A 971 -9.01 36.51 -11.15
N SER A 972 -8.72 35.21 -11.25
CA SER A 972 -7.92 34.63 -12.33
C SER A 972 -8.45 33.26 -12.71
N ILE A 973 -8.73 33.08 -13.99
CA ILE A 973 -9.12 31.79 -14.57
C ILE A 973 -7.98 30.77 -14.41
N VAL A 974 -6.73 31.21 -14.56
CA VAL A 974 -5.53 30.36 -14.47
C VAL A 974 -5.33 29.85 -13.05
N LEU A 975 -5.51 30.71 -12.05
CA LEU A 975 -5.27 30.38 -10.64
C LEU A 975 -6.48 29.72 -9.96
N TYR A 976 -7.68 29.82 -10.53
CA TYR A 976 -8.91 29.23 -9.99
C TYR A 976 -8.79 27.79 -9.47
N PRO A 977 -8.29 26.79 -10.23
CA PRO A 977 -8.21 25.42 -9.74
C PRO A 977 -7.32 25.29 -8.49
N PHE A 978 -6.19 26.02 -8.44
CA PHE A 978 -5.31 26.01 -7.28
C PHE A 978 -6.03 26.52 -6.04
N GLN A 979 -6.66 27.69 -6.15
CA GLN A 979 -7.36 28.33 -5.05
C GLN A 979 -8.48 27.45 -4.48
N ALA A 980 -9.29 26.84 -5.36
CA ALA A 980 -10.38 25.96 -4.94
C ALA A 980 -9.87 24.67 -4.27
N ILE A 981 -8.76 24.10 -4.76
CA ILE A 981 -8.17 22.89 -4.18
C ILE A 981 -7.52 23.20 -2.82
N ILE A 982 -6.79 24.31 -2.70
CA ILE A 982 -6.17 24.74 -1.42
C ILE A 982 -7.22 24.93 -0.33
N ILE A 983 -8.33 25.61 -0.65
CA ILE A 983 -9.45 25.79 0.31
C ILE A 983 -10.02 24.42 0.71
N SER A 984 -10.13 23.47 -0.23
CA SER A 984 -10.59 22.12 0.08
C SER A 984 -9.60 21.31 0.92
N HIS A 985 -8.29 21.54 0.76
CA HIS A 985 -7.27 20.95 1.64
C HIS A 985 -7.45 21.46 3.07
N LEU A 986 -7.70 22.77 3.26
CA LEU A 986 -7.99 23.35 4.57
C LEU A 986 -9.28 22.78 5.17
N ILE A 987 -10.36 22.68 4.38
CA ILE A 987 -11.62 22.02 4.82
C ILE A 987 -11.34 20.59 5.30
N SER A 988 -10.58 19.81 4.51
CA SER A 988 -10.30 18.42 4.84
C SER A 988 -9.44 18.28 6.09
N TYR A 989 -8.45 19.16 6.24
CA TYR A 989 -7.60 19.23 7.43
C TYR A 989 -8.39 19.56 8.69
N PHE A 990 -9.16 20.66 8.70
CA PHE A 990 -9.91 21.08 9.89
C PHE A 990 -11.05 20.10 10.23
N TRP A 991 -11.68 19.50 9.23
CA TRP A 991 -12.67 18.47 9.46
C TRP A 991 -12.06 17.22 10.11
N GLY A 992 -10.92 16.75 9.61
CA GLY A 992 -10.17 15.64 10.19
C GLY A 992 -9.69 15.94 11.62
N LEU A 993 -9.20 17.16 11.86
CA LEU A 993 -8.80 17.64 13.19
C LEU A 993 -9.98 17.58 14.17
N ARG A 994 -11.13 18.09 13.75
CA ARG A 994 -12.33 18.11 14.59
C ARG A 994 -12.86 16.71 14.89
N LYS A 995 -12.84 15.79 13.91
CA LYS A 995 -13.18 14.38 14.15
C LYS A 995 -12.23 13.77 15.20
N LYS A 996 -10.93 14.01 15.08
CA LYS A 996 -9.92 13.53 16.03
C LYS A 996 -10.11 14.09 17.44
N GLU A 997 -10.51 15.35 17.58
CA GLU A 997 -10.86 15.95 18.88
C GLU A 997 -12.05 15.24 19.53
N ILE A 998 -13.13 15.03 18.76
CA ILE A 998 -14.32 14.32 19.24
C ILE A 998 -13.97 12.88 19.61
N ALA A 999 -13.15 12.20 18.81
CA ALA A 999 -12.67 10.84 19.09
C ALA A 999 -11.94 10.77 20.42
N LYS A 1000 -10.98 11.67 20.66
CA LYS A 1000 -10.24 11.75 21.93
C LYS A 1000 -11.15 12.03 23.12
N GLN A 1001 -12.16 12.87 22.94
CA GLN A 1001 -13.13 13.15 23.99
C GLN A 1001 -13.94 11.89 24.34
N ILE A 1002 -14.44 11.17 23.32
CA ILE A 1002 -15.16 9.91 23.52
C ILE A 1002 -14.25 8.85 24.16
N GLU A 1003 -13.00 8.74 23.71
CA GLU A 1003 -12.00 7.84 24.28
C GLU A 1003 -11.77 8.16 25.78
N SER A 1004 -11.66 9.45 26.13
CA SER A 1004 -11.50 9.89 27.52
C SER A 1004 -12.71 9.59 28.40
N TRP A 1005 -13.93 9.63 27.82
CA TRP A 1005 -15.14 9.19 28.51
C TRP A 1005 -15.14 7.69 28.76
N ASN A 1006 -14.68 6.91 27.78
CA ASN A 1006 -14.83 5.48 27.79
C ASN A 1006 -13.69 4.73 28.49
N GLN A 1007 -12.47 5.25 28.50
CA GLN A 1007 -11.31 4.55 29.06
C GLN A 1007 -11.54 4.14 30.53
N PRO A 1008 -12.10 4.99 31.43
CA PRO A 1008 -12.38 4.58 32.80
C PRO A 1008 -13.45 3.47 32.90
N PHE A 1009 -14.42 3.42 31.98
CA PHE A 1009 -15.38 2.34 31.89
C PHE A 1009 -14.71 1.02 31.48
N VAL A 1010 -13.85 1.07 30.47
CA VAL A 1010 -13.05 -0.09 30.03
C VAL A 1010 -12.17 -0.59 31.17
N ASP A 1011 -11.42 0.28 31.83
CA ASP A 1011 -10.52 -0.07 32.95
C ASP A 1011 -11.27 -0.75 34.11
N ILE A 1012 -12.50 -0.32 34.40
CA ILE A 1012 -13.33 -0.96 35.43
C ILE A 1012 -13.85 -2.31 34.95
N LEU A 1013 -14.34 -2.41 33.71
CA LEU A 1013 -14.80 -3.68 33.13
C LEU A 1013 -13.68 -4.74 33.10
N LEU A 1014 -12.44 -4.33 32.81
CA LEU A 1014 -11.28 -5.23 32.82
C LEU A 1014 -10.99 -5.81 34.22
N LYS A 1015 -11.39 -5.12 35.30
CA LYS A 1015 -11.28 -5.61 36.68
C LYS A 1015 -12.39 -6.58 37.08
N ILE A 1016 -13.49 -6.62 36.32
CA ILE A 1016 -14.59 -7.56 36.56
C ILE A 1016 -14.21 -8.94 36.02
N GLU A 1017 -14.58 -10.00 36.73
CA GLU A 1017 -14.39 -11.37 36.23
C GLU A 1017 -15.20 -11.58 34.93
N ALA A 1018 -14.59 -12.19 33.92
CA ALA A 1018 -15.19 -12.34 32.58
C ALA A 1018 -16.57 -13.04 32.60
N ARG A 1019 -16.80 -13.92 33.59
CA ARG A 1019 -18.04 -14.68 33.79
C ARG A 1019 -18.98 -14.07 34.82
N ALA A 1020 -18.64 -12.91 35.39
CA ALA A 1020 -19.52 -12.25 36.36
C ALA A 1020 -20.86 -11.89 35.69
N THR A 1021 -21.95 -12.28 36.33
CA THR A 1021 -23.32 -11.92 35.96
C THR A 1021 -23.86 -10.77 36.78
N GLU A 1022 -23.11 -10.29 37.77
CA GLU A 1022 -23.51 -9.24 38.72
C GLU A 1022 -22.34 -8.26 38.95
N MET A 1023 -22.66 -6.98 39.11
CA MET A 1023 -21.72 -5.91 39.41
C MET A 1023 -21.18 -6.00 40.85
N PRO A 1024 -19.86 -6.03 41.08
CA PRO A 1024 -19.30 -5.95 42.43
C PRO A 1024 -19.59 -4.59 43.09
N GLY A 1025 -20.14 -4.59 44.31
CA GLY A 1025 -20.58 -3.38 45.00
C GLY A 1025 -19.49 -2.30 45.17
N MET A 1026 -18.21 -2.68 45.33
CA MET A 1026 -17.10 -1.71 45.43
C MET A 1026 -16.80 -0.99 44.10
N LEU A 1027 -17.07 -1.63 42.96
CA LEU A 1027 -16.84 -1.06 41.63
C LEU A 1027 -18.05 -0.26 41.14
N ARG A 1028 -19.25 -0.60 41.61
CA ARG A 1028 -20.51 0.04 41.22
C ARG A 1028 -20.49 1.56 41.44
N SER A 1029 -20.10 2.01 42.63
CA SER A 1029 -20.06 3.45 42.93
C SER A 1029 -19.07 4.23 42.07
N ALA A 1030 -17.99 3.60 41.61
CA ALA A 1030 -17.05 4.23 40.67
C ALA A 1030 -17.68 4.41 39.28
N VAL A 1031 -18.43 3.42 38.80
CA VAL A 1031 -19.19 3.51 37.54
C VAL A 1031 -20.30 4.54 37.64
N GLU A 1032 -21.07 4.56 38.73
CA GLU A 1032 -22.14 5.54 38.96
C GLU A 1032 -21.59 6.97 38.94
N SER A 1033 -20.50 7.22 39.67
CA SER A 1033 -19.86 8.54 39.71
C SER A 1033 -19.33 8.98 38.34
N HIS A 1034 -18.67 8.08 37.60
CA HIS A 1034 -18.14 8.42 36.27
C HIS A 1034 -19.27 8.60 35.25
N ALA A 1035 -20.31 7.78 35.31
CA ALA A 1035 -21.48 7.89 34.43
C ALA A 1035 -22.23 9.21 34.60
N GLN A 1036 -22.29 9.80 35.80
CA GLN A 1036 -22.85 11.14 36.00
C GLN A 1036 -22.03 12.21 35.26
N THR A 1037 -20.70 12.12 35.32
CA THR A 1037 -19.81 13.02 34.59
C THR A 1037 -20.00 12.87 33.08
N VAL A 1038 -19.91 11.63 32.56
CA VAL A 1038 -20.07 11.35 31.14
C VAL A 1038 -21.47 11.72 30.63
N LEU A 1039 -22.54 11.46 31.40
CA LEU A 1039 -23.90 11.85 31.05
C LEU A 1039 -24.01 13.38 30.89
N THR A 1040 -23.46 14.14 31.84
CA THR A 1040 -23.50 15.61 31.80
C THR A 1040 -22.73 16.14 30.59
N GLU A 1041 -21.52 15.62 30.35
CA GLU A 1041 -20.68 16.04 29.23
C GLU A 1041 -21.25 15.62 27.87
N PHE A 1042 -21.76 14.39 27.75
CA PHE A 1042 -22.43 13.88 26.56
C PHE A 1042 -23.70 14.69 26.25
N PHE A 1043 -24.50 15.01 27.28
CA PHE A 1043 -25.69 15.84 27.13
C PHE A 1043 -25.33 17.26 26.68
N LYS A 1044 -24.34 17.89 27.34
CA LYS A 1044 -23.82 19.20 26.92
C LYS A 1044 -23.29 19.17 25.48
N MET A 1045 -22.59 18.11 25.07
CA MET A 1045 -22.09 17.96 23.72
C MET A 1045 -23.22 17.82 22.69
N CYS A 1046 -24.28 17.08 23.03
CA CYS A 1046 -25.50 17.02 22.22
C CYS A 1046 -26.21 18.39 22.11
N GLU A 1047 -26.22 19.20 23.17
CA GLU A 1047 -26.86 20.53 23.16
C GLU A 1047 -26.05 21.58 22.40
N THR A 1048 -24.72 21.55 22.56
CA THR A 1048 -23.82 22.58 22.02
C THR A 1048 -23.38 22.30 20.60
N THR A 1049 -23.31 21.02 20.21
CA THR A 1049 -22.96 20.60 18.85
C THR A 1049 -24.25 20.18 18.16
N HIS A 1050 -24.88 21.13 17.44
CA HIS A 1050 -26.20 20.97 16.80
C HIS A 1050 -26.34 19.71 15.91
N TYR A 1051 -25.23 19.07 15.54
CA TYR A 1051 -25.18 17.89 14.69
C TYR A 1051 -24.59 16.63 15.37
N PHE A 1052 -23.91 16.75 16.51
CA PHE A 1052 -23.68 15.61 17.43
C PHE A 1052 -25.01 15.11 18.01
N ASP A 1053 -25.96 16.04 18.17
CA ASP A 1053 -27.38 15.82 18.51
C ASP A 1053 -28.08 14.79 17.60
N ARG A 1054 -27.51 14.47 16.42
CA ARG A 1054 -28.16 13.67 15.37
C ARG A 1054 -27.36 12.48 14.88
N ILE A 1055 -26.83 11.70 15.82
CA ILE A 1055 -26.57 10.24 15.68
C ILE A 1055 -27.84 9.43 15.19
N GLU A 1056 -28.92 10.10 14.73
CA GLU A 1056 -30.28 9.64 14.38
C GLU A 1056 -30.90 8.56 15.29
N GLY A 1057 -32.04 8.89 15.91
CA GLY A 1057 -32.96 7.90 16.48
C GLY A 1057 -32.39 7.11 17.67
N GLN A 1058 -32.67 5.79 17.67
CA GLN A 1058 -32.55 4.89 18.81
C GLN A 1058 -31.17 4.87 19.48
N ARG A 1059 -30.08 5.19 18.78
CA ARG A 1059 -28.69 5.09 19.29
C ARG A 1059 -28.34 6.18 20.30
N LYS A 1060 -28.63 7.46 20.01
CA LYS A 1060 -28.51 8.56 21.01
C LYS A 1060 -29.39 8.28 22.23
N THR A 1061 -30.64 7.89 22.00
CA THR A 1061 -31.57 7.54 23.09
C THR A 1061 -31.06 6.37 23.90
N ALA A 1062 -30.45 5.35 23.27
CA ALA A 1062 -29.84 4.23 23.97
C ALA A 1062 -28.64 4.68 24.82
N ILE A 1063 -27.73 5.50 24.29
CA ILE A 1063 -26.58 6.02 25.06
C ILE A 1063 -27.06 6.85 26.25
N LEU A 1064 -27.98 7.80 26.03
CA LEU A 1064 -28.54 8.62 27.10
C LEU A 1064 -29.26 7.78 28.15
N ASN A 1065 -30.10 6.82 27.73
CA ASN A 1065 -30.83 5.96 28.65
C ASN A 1065 -29.88 5.05 29.44
N GLY A 1066 -28.86 4.47 28.81
CA GLY A 1066 -27.89 3.62 29.49
C GLY A 1066 -27.02 4.42 30.46
N LEU A 1067 -26.51 5.59 30.06
CA LEU A 1067 -25.79 6.49 30.97
C LEU A 1067 -26.66 6.97 32.13
N SER A 1068 -27.93 7.31 31.88
CA SER A 1068 -28.93 7.67 32.89
C SER A 1068 -29.14 6.54 33.90
N LEU A 1069 -29.32 5.31 33.41
CA LEU A 1069 -29.45 4.10 34.22
C LEU A 1069 -28.21 3.82 35.08
N LEU A 1070 -27.00 4.03 34.54
CA LEU A 1070 -25.74 3.89 35.28
C LEU A 1070 -25.53 5.02 36.29
N ALA A 1071 -25.95 6.25 35.97
CA ALA A 1071 -25.82 7.43 36.83
C ALA A 1071 -26.87 7.47 37.96
N GLY A 1072 -27.95 6.68 37.85
CA GLY A 1072 -29.10 6.74 38.75
C GLY A 1072 -29.99 7.97 38.55
N GLU A 1073 -29.88 8.64 37.40
CA GLU A 1073 -30.63 9.86 37.03
C GLU A 1073 -31.56 9.54 35.85
N PHE A 1074 -32.77 10.13 35.77
CA PHE A 1074 -33.64 9.87 34.61
C PHE A 1074 -34.45 11.10 34.17
N PRO A 1075 -34.32 11.52 32.90
CA PRO A 1075 -35.17 12.55 32.33
C PRO A 1075 -36.52 11.91 31.94
N GLY A 1076 -37.58 12.24 32.68
CA GLY A 1076 -38.87 11.54 32.67
C GLY A 1076 -39.57 11.37 31.32
N TYR A 1077 -39.29 10.26 30.62
CA TYR A 1077 -40.05 9.77 29.46
C TYR A 1077 -40.29 8.26 29.57
N GLN A 1078 -41.51 7.79 29.25
CA GLN A 1078 -41.79 6.36 29.14
C GLN A 1078 -41.07 5.75 27.93
N SER A 1079 -40.10 4.87 28.20
CA SER A 1079 -39.46 4.05 27.16
C SER A 1079 -38.99 2.72 27.75
N THR A 1080 -38.47 1.83 26.91
CA THR A 1080 -37.86 0.57 27.33
C THR A 1080 -36.41 0.55 26.84
N TYR A 1081 -35.47 0.24 27.73
CA TYR A 1081 -34.08 0.00 27.34
C TYR A 1081 -33.88 -1.51 27.20
N ARG A 1082 -33.28 -1.95 26.09
CA ARG A 1082 -32.89 -3.34 25.90
C ARG A 1082 -31.41 -3.43 26.24
N ALA A 1083 -31.08 -4.05 27.36
CA ALA A 1083 -29.70 -4.26 27.80
C ALA A 1083 -29.26 -5.70 27.47
N GLY A 1084 -27.97 -5.91 27.29
CA GLY A 1084 -27.36 -7.21 27.07
C GLY A 1084 -27.51 -7.74 25.64
N GLY A 1085 -27.03 -8.97 25.43
CA GLY A 1085 -26.83 -9.57 24.10
C GLY A 1085 -25.40 -9.46 23.59
N PHE A 1086 -24.54 -8.72 24.29
CA PHE A 1086 -23.10 -8.64 24.07
C PHE A 1086 -22.32 -8.87 25.39
N LEU A 1087 -21.04 -9.25 25.29
CA LEU A 1087 -20.06 -9.50 26.34
C LEU A 1087 -20.59 -10.43 27.45
N ASN A 1088 -21.28 -11.51 27.07
CA ASN A 1088 -21.98 -12.47 27.96
C ASN A 1088 -23.13 -11.88 28.81
N GLY A 1089 -23.65 -10.70 28.46
CA GLY A 1089 -24.87 -10.15 29.08
C GLY A 1089 -26.12 -10.87 28.57
N GLU A 1090 -26.98 -11.36 29.47
CA GLU A 1090 -28.28 -11.90 29.06
C GLU A 1090 -29.20 -10.77 28.59
N PRO A 1091 -29.86 -10.88 27.42
CA PRO A 1091 -30.78 -9.86 26.94
C PRO A 1091 -31.92 -9.64 27.94
N GLU A 1092 -32.11 -8.40 28.36
CA GLU A 1092 -33.18 -7.99 29.26
C GLU A 1092 -33.82 -6.69 28.81
N VAL A 1093 -35.11 -6.53 29.13
CA VAL A 1093 -35.86 -5.30 28.82
C VAL A 1093 -36.12 -4.58 30.13
N ILE A 1094 -35.45 -3.44 30.31
CA ILE A 1094 -35.58 -2.58 31.48
C ILE A 1094 -36.66 -1.54 31.17
N PRO A 1095 -37.80 -1.56 31.90
CA PRO A 1095 -38.84 -0.57 31.71
C PRO A 1095 -38.45 0.74 32.40
N LEU A 1096 -38.52 1.84 31.66
CA LEU A 1096 -38.21 3.18 32.15
C LEU A 1096 -39.55 3.89 32.43
N TRP A 1097 -39.98 3.89 33.70
CA TRP A 1097 -41.27 4.45 34.10
C TRP A 1097 -41.15 5.93 34.49
N GLU A 1098 -42.09 6.73 33.99
CA GLU A 1098 -42.19 8.16 34.26
C GLU A 1098 -42.97 8.41 35.56
N HIS A 1099 -42.34 8.36 36.74
CA HIS A 1099 -42.98 8.87 37.97
C HIS A 1099 -41.98 9.50 38.95
N ARG A 1100 -42.46 10.48 39.73
CA ARG A 1100 -41.78 11.28 40.77
C ARG A 1100 -41.23 10.48 41.98
N ARG A 1101 -40.81 9.23 41.78
CA ARG A 1101 -40.14 8.38 42.78
C ARG A 1101 -38.71 8.13 42.33
N PRO A 1102 -37.75 8.03 43.25
CA PRO A 1102 -36.40 7.54 42.92
C PRO A 1102 -36.53 6.21 42.18
N ILE A 1103 -35.79 6.05 41.09
CA ILE A 1103 -35.69 4.75 40.41
C ILE A 1103 -35.22 3.73 41.44
N GLU A 1104 -35.89 2.58 41.50
CA GLU A 1104 -35.35 1.44 42.24
C GLU A 1104 -33.99 1.10 41.63
N ALA A 1105 -32.95 1.12 42.45
CA ALA A 1105 -31.59 0.83 42.00
C ALA A 1105 -31.59 -0.44 41.15
N LEU A 1106 -30.99 -0.37 39.95
CA LEU A 1106 -30.87 -1.53 39.09
C LEU A 1106 -30.26 -2.68 39.90
N SER A 1107 -30.78 -3.90 39.70
CA SER A 1107 -30.10 -5.09 40.21
C SER A 1107 -28.66 -5.10 39.71
N ASP A 1108 -27.73 -5.65 40.49
CA ASP A 1108 -26.32 -5.69 40.09
C ASP A 1108 -26.11 -6.40 38.74
N ARG A 1109 -27.01 -7.33 38.41
CA ARG A 1109 -27.10 -7.97 37.10
C ARG A 1109 -27.48 -6.99 35.99
N ALA A 1110 -28.59 -6.27 36.14
CA ALA A 1110 -29.04 -5.31 35.14
C ALA A 1110 -28.07 -4.15 34.95
N PHE A 1111 -27.44 -3.72 36.04
CA PHE A 1111 -26.40 -2.69 36.02
C PHE A 1111 -25.20 -3.13 35.18
N LEU A 1112 -24.71 -4.36 35.37
CA LEU A 1112 -23.57 -4.87 34.60
C LEU A 1112 -23.88 -5.03 33.10
N SER A 1113 -25.10 -5.45 32.74
CA SER A 1113 -25.53 -5.52 31.34
C SER A 1113 -25.50 -4.15 30.66
N VAL A 1114 -26.12 -3.14 31.28
CA VAL A 1114 -26.12 -1.76 30.76
C VAL A 1114 -24.70 -1.20 30.68
N PHE A 1115 -23.86 -1.52 31.67
CA PHE A 1115 -22.48 -1.05 31.71
C PHE A 1115 -21.64 -1.58 30.54
N LYS A 1116 -21.76 -2.88 30.24
CA LYS A 1116 -21.11 -3.51 29.09
C LYS A 1116 -21.56 -2.90 27.77
N ASP A 1117 -22.86 -2.66 27.59
CA ASP A 1117 -23.40 -2.06 26.37
C ASP A 1117 -22.87 -0.63 26.16
N ILE A 1118 -22.88 0.21 27.21
CA ILE A 1118 -22.38 1.59 27.12
C ILE A 1118 -20.89 1.64 26.85
N ALA A 1119 -20.09 0.81 27.52
CA ALA A 1119 -18.65 0.79 27.30
C ALA A 1119 -18.32 0.36 25.87
N LEU A 1120 -19.03 -0.62 25.33
CA LEU A 1120 -18.86 -1.04 23.94
C LEU A 1120 -19.30 0.05 22.96
N GLU A 1121 -20.46 0.67 23.21
CA GLU A 1121 -21.04 1.72 22.37
C GLU A 1121 -20.16 2.98 22.26
N LEU A 1122 -19.41 3.30 23.31
CA LEU A 1122 -18.46 4.41 23.32
C LEU A 1122 -17.04 4.01 22.89
N SER A 1123 -16.78 2.74 22.59
CA SER A 1123 -15.44 2.27 22.27
C SER A 1123 -14.92 2.73 20.89
N ASN A 1124 -13.63 3.04 20.84
CA ASN A 1124 -12.85 2.98 19.59
C ASN A 1124 -12.48 1.52 19.25
N GLY A 1125 -11.81 1.31 18.10
CA GLY A 1125 -11.45 -0.04 17.64
C GLY A 1125 -10.52 -0.78 18.60
N GLU A 1126 -9.73 -0.07 19.40
CA GLU A 1126 -8.81 -0.66 20.38
C GLU A 1126 -9.51 -1.03 21.69
N GLN A 1127 -10.37 -0.16 22.20
CA GLN A 1127 -11.15 -0.40 23.41
C GLN A 1127 -12.17 -1.52 23.23
N ALA A 1128 -12.87 -1.55 22.08
CA ALA A 1128 -13.85 -2.61 21.76
C ALA A 1128 -13.15 -3.98 21.72
N LYS A 1129 -11.91 -3.98 21.25
CA LYS A 1129 -11.05 -5.15 21.18
C LYS A 1129 -10.55 -5.59 22.55
N GLN A 1130 -10.10 -4.68 23.42
CA GLN A 1130 -9.75 -5.00 24.82
C GLN A 1130 -10.94 -5.64 25.58
N LEU A 1131 -12.17 -5.14 25.35
CA LEU A 1131 -13.38 -5.70 25.93
C LEU A 1131 -13.75 -7.07 25.33
N GLY A 1132 -13.70 -7.18 24.00
CA GLY A 1132 -13.93 -8.44 23.29
C GLY A 1132 -12.96 -9.52 23.75
N ASP A 1133 -11.71 -9.13 23.97
CA ASP A 1133 -10.72 -9.96 24.61
C ASP A 1133 -11.19 -10.37 26.00
N ARG A 1134 -11.40 -9.44 26.93
CA ARG A 1134 -11.72 -9.82 28.31
C ARG A 1134 -12.94 -10.74 28.45
N PHE A 1135 -14.02 -10.50 27.70
CA PHE A 1135 -15.30 -11.16 27.93
C PHE A 1135 -15.62 -12.29 26.96
N LEU A 1136 -15.16 -12.22 25.71
CA LEU A 1136 -15.51 -13.24 24.71
C LEU A 1136 -14.52 -14.37 24.68
N VAL A 1137 -13.69 -14.50 25.69
CA VAL A 1137 -12.70 -15.56 25.76
C VAL A 1137 -12.61 -16.14 27.15
N ASP A 1138 -12.59 -17.48 27.20
CA ASP A 1138 -12.56 -18.25 28.44
C ASP A 1138 -11.16 -18.34 29.09
N GLU A 1139 -11.05 -19.06 30.20
CA GLU A 1139 -9.81 -19.21 31.00
C GLU A 1139 -8.70 -20.02 30.30
N LYS A 1140 -9.05 -20.84 29.31
CA LYS A 1140 -8.09 -21.53 28.42
C LYS A 1140 -7.73 -20.67 27.23
N GLY A 1141 -8.52 -19.63 27.09
CA GLY A 1141 -8.46 -18.60 26.14
C GLY A 1141 -9.04 -18.92 24.75
N MET A 1142 -9.97 -19.85 24.71
CA MET A 1142 -10.75 -20.05 23.50
C MET A 1142 -11.82 -18.95 23.37
N THR A 1143 -12.03 -18.44 22.15
CA THR A 1143 -13.12 -17.50 21.88
C THR A 1143 -14.48 -18.16 22.11
N VAL A 1144 -15.24 -17.63 23.07
CA VAL A 1144 -16.63 -17.98 23.37
C VAL A 1144 -17.49 -17.62 22.16
N LEU A 1145 -18.02 -18.67 21.52
CA LEU A 1145 -18.83 -18.55 20.30
C LEU A 1145 -20.29 -18.17 20.64
N ASN A 1146 -20.50 -16.93 21.09
CA ASN A 1146 -21.85 -16.39 21.21
C ASN A 1146 -22.39 -16.02 19.83
N ARG A 1147 -23.58 -16.51 19.52
CA ARG A 1147 -24.31 -16.15 18.30
C ARG A 1147 -25.26 -15.01 18.64
N VAL A 1148 -25.16 -13.92 17.89
CA VAL A 1148 -26.08 -12.79 17.99
C VAL A 1148 -26.90 -12.69 16.70
N GLU A 1149 -28.19 -12.41 16.86
CA GLU A 1149 -29.04 -12.08 15.72
C GLU A 1149 -28.93 -10.58 15.43
N VAL A 1150 -28.32 -10.23 14.31
CA VAL A 1150 -28.27 -8.85 13.85
C VAL A 1150 -29.43 -8.61 12.89
N PRO A 1151 -30.43 -7.79 13.26
CA PRO A 1151 -31.53 -7.46 12.37
C PRO A 1151 -31.02 -6.63 11.18
N ARG A 1152 -31.42 -6.98 9.94
CA ARG A 1152 -31.20 -6.16 8.74
C ARG A 1152 -32.53 -5.66 8.16
N PRO A 1153 -32.51 -4.62 7.29
CA PRO A 1153 -33.71 -4.18 6.59
C PRO A 1153 -34.47 -5.34 5.92
N HIS A 1154 -35.80 -5.24 5.89
CA HIS A 1154 -36.71 -6.26 5.35
C HIS A 1154 -36.76 -7.59 6.13
N ASN A 1155 -36.61 -7.55 7.46
CA ASN A 1155 -36.69 -8.72 8.36
C ASN A 1155 -35.71 -9.85 7.99
N ARG A 1156 -34.57 -9.51 7.40
CA ARG A 1156 -33.50 -10.47 7.10
C ARG A 1156 -32.52 -10.48 8.27
N ASN A 1157 -32.81 -11.26 9.30
CA ASN A 1157 -31.86 -11.42 10.40
C ASN A 1157 -30.62 -12.16 9.89
N ARG A 1158 -29.43 -11.64 10.22
CA ARG A 1158 -28.16 -12.33 10.00
C ARG A 1158 -27.68 -12.83 11.36
N THR A 1159 -27.55 -14.14 11.52
CA THR A 1159 -26.81 -14.69 12.66
C THR A 1159 -25.32 -14.51 12.37
N VAL A 1160 -24.64 -13.74 13.20
CA VAL A 1160 -23.18 -13.61 13.21
C VAL A 1160 -22.65 -14.06 14.56
N TYR A 1161 -21.38 -14.40 14.63
CA TYR A 1161 -20.78 -14.55 15.94
C TYR A 1161 -20.41 -13.19 16.50
N GLU A 1162 -20.50 -13.09 17.82
CA GLU A 1162 -20.34 -11.84 18.52
C GLU A 1162 -18.95 -11.20 18.32
N CYS A 1163 -17.85 -11.97 18.39
CA CYS A 1163 -16.53 -11.39 18.16
C CYS A 1163 -16.32 -10.89 16.71
N ASP A 1164 -16.90 -11.56 15.70
CA ASP A 1164 -16.90 -11.09 14.30
C ASP A 1164 -17.64 -9.76 14.21
N TYR A 1165 -18.74 -9.67 14.94
CA TYR A 1165 -19.55 -8.46 14.98
C TYR A 1165 -18.78 -7.33 15.65
N LEU A 1166 -18.07 -7.58 16.75
CA LEU A 1166 -17.23 -6.59 17.43
C LEU A 1166 -16.07 -6.08 16.56
N ILE A 1167 -15.52 -6.90 15.67
CA ILE A 1167 -14.49 -6.50 14.69
C ILE A 1167 -15.09 -5.54 13.65
N GLU A 1168 -16.32 -5.80 13.22
CA GLU A 1168 -17.09 -4.93 12.30
C GLU A 1168 -17.87 -3.83 13.06
N TYR A 1169 -17.76 -3.73 14.39
CA TYR A 1169 -18.62 -2.87 15.20
C TYR A 1169 -18.07 -1.46 15.24
N GLU A 1170 -18.75 -0.57 14.52
CA GLU A 1170 -18.48 0.87 14.54
C GLU A 1170 -19.10 1.52 15.78
N GLY A 1171 -18.45 1.32 16.93
CA GLY A 1171 -18.70 2.10 18.15
C GLY A 1171 -18.53 3.60 17.90
N LEU A 1172 -19.11 4.44 18.76
CA LEU A 1172 -19.08 5.89 18.57
C LEU A 1172 -17.64 6.41 18.51
N GLY A 1173 -16.73 5.86 19.31
CA GLY A 1173 -15.31 6.20 19.26
C GLY A 1173 -14.70 5.91 17.88
N THR A 1174 -15.01 4.74 17.30
CA THR A 1174 -14.49 4.30 15.99
C THR A 1174 -14.98 5.18 14.84
N PHE A 1175 -16.21 5.69 14.93
CA PHE A 1175 -16.76 6.57 13.90
C PHE A 1175 -15.98 7.90 13.75
N TYR A 1176 -15.43 8.39 14.87
CA TYR A 1176 -14.67 9.63 14.92
C TYR A 1176 -13.15 9.41 14.91
N ASP A 1177 -12.69 8.19 15.19
CA ASP A 1177 -11.28 7.80 15.19
C ASP A 1177 -10.75 7.73 13.76
N VAL A 1178 -10.44 8.90 13.20
CA VAL A 1178 -9.66 9.05 11.97
C VAL A 1178 -8.19 9.00 12.35
N GLU A 1179 -7.63 7.80 12.43
CA GLU A 1179 -6.22 7.66 12.12
C GLU A 1179 -6.05 7.96 10.62
N PRO A 1180 -4.98 8.68 10.21
CA PRO A 1180 -4.61 8.79 8.81
C PRO A 1180 -4.13 7.42 8.32
N VAL A 1181 -5.08 6.50 8.11
CA VAL A 1181 -4.84 5.15 7.61
C VAL A 1181 -5.18 5.13 6.13
N HIS A 1182 -4.38 4.39 5.36
CA HIS A 1182 -4.60 4.13 3.95
C HIS A 1182 -6.07 3.76 3.65
N PRO A 1183 -6.65 4.32 2.56
CA PRO A 1183 -8.05 4.14 2.18
C PRO A 1183 -8.54 2.72 1.75
N PRO A 1184 -7.74 1.64 1.55
CA PRO A 1184 -8.27 0.41 0.94
C PRO A 1184 -9.33 -0.33 1.77
N LYS A 1185 -9.29 -0.28 3.11
CA LYS A 1185 -10.17 -1.12 3.95
C LYS A 1185 -11.63 -0.64 3.93
N ILE A 1186 -11.89 0.66 4.05
CA ILE A 1186 -13.25 1.22 4.05
C ILE A 1186 -13.84 1.27 2.63
N ALA A 1187 -13.02 1.59 1.63
CA ALA A 1187 -13.46 1.66 0.23
C ALA A 1187 -13.86 0.28 -0.34
N LYS A 1188 -13.21 -0.82 0.07
CA LYS A 1188 -13.60 -2.18 -0.34
C LYS A 1188 -14.85 -2.69 0.36
N ALA A 1189 -15.05 -2.37 1.63
CA ALA A 1189 -16.27 -2.74 2.36
C ALA A 1189 -17.51 -2.03 1.78
N LYS A 1190 -17.37 -0.75 1.38
CA LYS A 1190 -18.47 0.05 0.81
C LYS A 1190 -18.67 -0.16 -0.70
N LYS A 1191 -17.65 -0.56 -1.48
CA LYS A 1191 -17.81 -0.96 -2.90
C LYS A 1191 -18.67 -2.21 -3.09
N GLY A 1192 -18.86 -3.05 -2.08
CA GLY A 1192 -19.79 -4.18 -2.14
C GLY A 1192 -21.26 -3.81 -1.89
N TRP A 1193 -21.53 -2.54 -1.56
CA TRP A 1193 -22.87 -2.00 -1.27
C TRP A 1193 -23.49 -1.22 -2.44
N LEU A 1194 -22.66 -0.72 -3.36
CA LEU A 1194 -23.09 -0.25 -4.70
C LEU A 1194 -23.14 -1.43 -5.67
#